data_AF-A0AA42C5V9-F1
#
_entry.id   AF-A0AA42C5V9-F1
#
_cell.length_a   1.000
_cell.length_b   1.000
_cell.length_c   1.000
_cell.angle_alpha   90.00
_cell.angle_beta   90.00
_cell.angle_gamma   90.00
#
_symmetry.space_group_name_H-M   'P 1'
#
loop_
_entity.id
_entity.type
_entity.pdbx_description
1 polymer ?
#
loop_
_entity_poly.entity_id
_entity_poly.type
_entity_poly.pdbx_seq_one_letter_code
_entity_poly.pdbx_strand_id
1 'polypeptide(L)'
;MTNLTAFFTSLSILVAVLFVQNTNVSAQNPFIRNQFTADPSARVFNDKIYVFPSHDILAPEGENLRKDWFCMEDYHVFSSENLTDWTDHGMIVSQYDAPWIDSTSYSMWAPDCVEHNGKYYFYFPANTNEVDENGRKGFGIGVAVADQPEGPYVTQQENIKGIKGIDPNVLIDKDGQAYIYWSHGHIFVAKLKENMLELDSEPMIIPNLPEKGLKEGPWVFERNGLYYLTFPHVENKTERLEYAIGDNPMGPFKMTGVIMDESPTGCWTNHHSIVEYNKQWYLFYHHNDYSPQFDKNRSVRVDSLFFNADGTIQKVIPSLRGVGLTKATNNIEIDRYSTISNSGATIGFKNSTNPFEGWKTIFDSRDAWIQYDAVDFGDQKLTSVQVRALSEEGGTLQIRLNHADGLVVGEVSIPQSAEWKIIDAPLSKFQSGVQNLVVVNKADNPVEVDWIRFENQTGAYYTGNYPNLLLEAGYSQQEIDAKLSKAYYDLFEGPNRVYFEVGDSMAYVSDLKNHDARSEGLSYGMMVAVQLDKKEVFDRIWRWTKKYTQHQGGPRDGYFAWSINPETMVKNSEGSASDGELFFVTTLLFASNRWGNDTGIDYYAEARRILDAMWAKDGTGGIHHVINLEHKQISFVPEGGGYEWTDPSYHVPAFLEVWADFANDGHEQFYRDCADTARMFLHRACHAETGLNFDYTNFDGIAHPTRWMPAGFRYDSWRVPMNIAMDYVWFGKDKAWQEDYAARIHGFLRKEGINDFVDQYNPDGTTPEFILQAGGFQKLRHSLGFISTAATVSLIDEVDPDYDFVHKLWNEKLEPYEDEYFDPYFDGLMYLFSLMHLSGNYQAIVPE
;
A
#
# COMPACT_ATOMS: atom_id res chain seq x y z
N MET A 1 24.64 -53.57 -31.92
CA MET A 1 23.22 -54.00 -31.93
C MET A 1 22.89 -54.58 -30.57
N THR A 2 21.85 -54.03 -29.92
CA THR A 2 20.98 -54.62 -28.87
C THR A 2 21.60 -55.10 -27.54
N ASN A 3 21.09 -54.89 -26.33
CA ASN A 3 19.97 -54.16 -25.68
C ASN A 3 20.27 -54.26 -24.16
N LEU A 4 20.45 -53.16 -23.42
CA LEU A 4 19.49 -52.46 -22.52
C LEU A 4 18.70 -53.32 -21.49
N THR A 5 19.00 -53.05 -20.20
CA THR A 5 18.08 -52.88 -19.01
C THR A 5 17.23 -54.07 -18.52
N ALA A 6 16.95 -54.31 -17.23
CA ALA A 6 16.90 -53.44 -16.05
C ALA A 6 16.65 -54.23 -14.74
N PHE A 7 17.14 -53.66 -13.63
CA PHE A 7 16.58 -53.60 -12.26
C PHE A 7 16.47 -54.85 -11.35
N PHE A 8 17.22 -54.78 -10.24
CA PHE A 8 16.96 -55.45 -8.97
C PHE A 8 16.42 -54.42 -7.95
N THR A 9 15.32 -54.74 -7.28
CA THR A 9 14.86 -54.04 -6.07
C THR A 9 15.04 -54.95 -4.86
N SER A 10 15.57 -54.40 -3.77
CA SER A 10 15.62 -55.04 -2.45
C SER A 10 15.23 -54.04 -1.39
N LEU A 11 14.43 -54.57 -0.48
CA LEU A 11 13.64 -53.96 0.57
C LEU A 11 14.54 -53.48 1.73
N SER A 12 14.44 -52.20 2.11
CA SER A 12 14.96 -51.68 3.39
C SER A 12 13.86 -50.86 4.06
N ILE A 13 13.43 -51.37 5.22
CA ILE A 13 12.43 -50.78 6.11
C ILE A 13 13.04 -49.50 6.72
N LEU A 14 12.47 -48.34 6.40
CA LEU A 14 12.73 -47.09 7.10
C LEU A 14 11.54 -46.81 8.03
N VAL A 15 11.76 -46.92 9.34
CA VAL A 15 10.83 -46.45 10.37
C VAL A 15 10.88 -44.92 10.33
N ALA A 16 9.93 -44.30 9.64
CA ALA A 16 9.70 -42.87 9.71
C ALA A 16 9.02 -42.56 11.05
N VAL A 17 9.80 -42.04 12.00
CA VAL A 17 9.25 -41.29 13.14
C VAL A 17 8.69 -40.00 12.54
N LEU A 18 7.37 -39.97 12.31
CA LEU A 18 6.63 -38.76 12.03
C LEU A 18 6.72 -37.85 13.25
N PHE A 19 7.69 -36.93 13.25
CA PHE A 19 7.55 -35.69 14.00
C PHE A 19 6.39 -34.93 13.37
N VAL A 20 5.21 -35.03 13.98
CA VAL A 20 4.13 -34.08 13.76
C VAL A 20 4.63 -32.75 14.29
N GLN A 21 5.22 -31.95 13.41
CA GLN A 21 5.40 -30.53 13.67
C GLN A 21 4.01 -29.91 13.62
N ASN A 22 3.43 -29.68 14.80
CA ASN A 22 2.26 -28.82 14.94
C ASN A 22 2.69 -27.41 14.54
N THR A 23 2.44 -27.04 13.28
CA THR A 23 2.49 -25.64 12.86
C THR A 23 1.21 -24.99 13.35
N ASN A 24 1.30 -24.29 14.48
CA ASN A 24 0.26 -23.36 14.90
C ASN A 24 0.26 -22.17 13.91
N VAL A 25 -0.93 -21.81 13.45
CA VAL A 25 -1.21 -20.78 12.46
C VAL A 25 -1.88 -19.63 13.22
N SER A 26 -1.38 -18.36 13.14
CA SER A 26 -1.71 -17.13 13.90
C SER A 26 -2.26 -15.81 13.20
N ALA A 27 -3.28 -15.13 13.77
CA ALA A 27 -3.92 -13.82 13.45
C ALA A 27 -3.97 -12.92 14.67
N GLN A 28 -3.87 -11.62 14.49
CA GLN A 28 -3.57 -10.62 15.51
C GLN A 28 -4.67 -10.46 16.59
N ASN A 29 -4.34 -10.68 17.87
CA ASN A 29 -5.26 -10.46 19.00
C ASN A 29 -5.12 -9.04 19.61
N PRO A 30 -6.22 -8.40 20.02
CA PRO A 30 -7.57 -8.54 19.49
C PRO A 30 -7.67 -8.37 17.98
N PHE A 31 -8.60 -9.13 17.41
CA PHE A 31 -8.88 -9.15 15.98
C PHE A 31 -9.98 -8.15 15.56
N ILE A 32 -10.73 -7.61 16.52
CA ILE A 32 -11.65 -6.48 16.32
C ILE A 32 -10.97 -5.20 16.81
N ARG A 33 -10.85 -4.20 15.94
CA ARG A 33 -9.90 -3.09 16.12
C ARG A 33 -10.53 -1.70 16.08
N ASN A 34 -11.85 -1.61 15.95
CA ASN A 34 -12.59 -0.35 15.82
C ASN A 34 -13.60 -0.10 16.95
N GLN A 35 -13.84 -1.08 17.83
CA GLN A 35 -14.77 -0.99 18.94
C GLN A 35 -14.40 -1.98 20.05
N PHE A 36 -14.89 -1.74 21.27
CA PHE A 36 -14.70 -2.67 22.37
C PHE A 36 -15.69 -3.82 22.25
N THR A 37 -15.19 -5.04 22.41
CA THR A 37 -15.98 -6.26 22.21
C THR A 37 -15.67 -7.24 23.32
N ALA A 38 -16.70 -7.91 23.79
CA ALA A 38 -16.59 -8.86 24.87
C ALA A 38 -17.41 -10.12 24.59
N ASP A 39 -17.24 -11.10 25.47
CA ASP A 39 -18.12 -12.26 25.55
C ASP A 39 -18.40 -12.91 24.18
N PRO A 40 -17.34 -13.33 23.44
CA PRO A 40 -17.50 -13.74 22.05
C PRO A 40 -18.20 -15.10 21.94
N SER A 41 -19.41 -15.14 21.36
CA SER A 41 -19.99 -16.39 20.87
C SER A 41 -19.55 -16.64 19.43
N ALA A 42 -18.66 -17.62 19.23
CA ALA A 42 -18.16 -18.02 17.93
C ALA A 42 -18.92 -19.24 17.40
N ARG A 43 -19.40 -19.14 16.16
CA ARG A 43 -20.16 -20.19 15.46
C ARG A 43 -19.66 -20.34 14.03
N VAL A 44 -19.78 -21.53 13.47
CA VAL A 44 -19.48 -21.77 12.05
C VAL A 44 -20.79 -21.92 11.30
N PHE A 45 -21.03 -21.00 10.38
CA PHE A 45 -22.21 -20.99 9.51
C PHE A 45 -21.76 -20.81 8.07
N ASN A 46 -22.32 -21.58 7.14
CA ASN A 46 -22.02 -21.46 5.71
C ASN A 46 -20.51 -21.47 5.39
N ASP A 47 -19.75 -22.38 6.03
CA ASP A 47 -18.28 -22.51 5.90
C ASP A 47 -17.46 -21.27 6.31
N LYS A 48 -18.06 -20.31 7.02
CA LYS A 48 -17.39 -19.15 7.61
C LYS A 48 -17.50 -19.17 9.13
N ILE A 49 -16.55 -18.54 9.80
CA ILE A 49 -16.70 -18.27 11.22
C ILE A 49 -17.46 -16.96 11.41
N TYR A 50 -18.38 -16.95 12.35
CA TYR A 50 -19.10 -15.77 12.82
C TYR A 50 -18.82 -15.60 14.31
N VAL A 51 -18.60 -14.36 14.74
CA VAL A 51 -18.45 -14.01 16.15
C VAL A 51 -19.53 -13.00 16.51
N PHE A 52 -20.30 -13.34 17.52
CA PHE A 52 -21.37 -12.53 18.11
C PHE A 52 -20.92 -12.09 19.51
N PRO A 53 -20.16 -10.97 19.61
CA PRO A 53 -19.74 -10.45 20.90
C PRO A 53 -20.81 -9.51 21.49
N SER A 54 -20.75 -9.31 22.80
CA SER A 54 -21.26 -8.10 23.43
C SER A 54 -20.46 -6.87 23.00
N HIS A 55 -21.12 -5.71 22.92
CA HIS A 55 -20.50 -4.42 22.61
C HIS A 55 -20.30 -3.59 23.88
N ASP A 56 -19.08 -3.59 24.43
CA ASP A 56 -18.73 -2.73 25.56
C ASP A 56 -18.66 -1.26 25.10
N ILE A 57 -19.23 -0.34 25.88
CA ILE A 57 -19.12 1.11 25.66
C ILE A 57 -18.73 1.83 26.95
N LEU A 58 -18.23 3.05 26.82
CA LEU A 58 -18.15 3.94 27.97
C LEU A 58 -19.56 4.35 28.39
N ALA A 59 -19.80 4.41 29.70
CA ALA A 59 -21.07 4.89 30.25
C ALA A 59 -21.44 6.27 29.64
N PRO A 60 -22.57 6.37 28.91
CA PRO A 60 -22.98 7.62 28.28
C PRO A 60 -23.10 8.79 29.27
N GLU A 61 -22.73 9.99 28.82
CA GLU A 61 -22.89 11.19 29.64
C GLU A 61 -24.37 11.52 29.88
N GLY A 62 -24.70 11.90 31.11
CA GLY A 62 -26.07 12.26 31.48
C GLY A 62 -26.94 11.08 31.95
N GLU A 63 -26.51 9.85 31.69
CA GLU A 63 -27.17 8.65 32.19
C GLU A 63 -26.76 8.33 33.63
N ASN A 64 -27.70 7.79 34.42
CA ASN A 64 -27.46 7.45 35.82
C ASN A 64 -26.77 6.07 35.96
N LEU A 65 -25.65 5.91 35.27
CA LEU A 65 -24.88 4.67 35.19
C LEU A 65 -23.60 4.75 36.01
N ARG A 66 -23.12 3.58 36.44
CA ARG A 66 -21.83 3.46 37.10
C ARG A 66 -20.71 3.60 36.08
N LYS A 67 -19.86 4.61 36.24
CA LYS A 67 -18.70 4.86 35.38
C LYS A 67 -17.61 3.79 35.49
N ASP A 68 -17.63 3.00 36.57
CA ASP A 68 -16.68 1.94 36.89
C ASP A 68 -17.22 0.52 36.60
N TRP A 69 -18.22 0.41 35.73
CA TRP A 69 -18.95 -0.83 35.48
C TRP A 69 -19.13 -1.13 33.98
N PHE A 70 -19.55 -2.35 33.65
CA PHE A 70 -19.91 -2.76 32.30
C PHE A 70 -21.10 -1.95 31.79
N CYS A 71 -21.06 -1.57 30.52
CA CYS A 71 -22.11 -0.82 29.84
C CYS A 71 -22.18 -1.31 28.39
N MET A 72 -23.34 -1.82 27.97
CA MET A 72 -23.56 -2.40 26.65
C MET A 72 -24.99 -2.09 26.19
N GLU A 73 -25.13 -1.39 25.07
CA GLU A 73 -26.43 -0.99 24.52
C GLU A 73 -26.98 -2.00 23.50
N ASP A 74 -26.08 -2.72 22.82
CA ASP A 74 -26.38 -3.45 21.60
C ASP A 74 -25.38 -4.60 21.33
N TYR A 75 -25.60 -5.29 20.20
CA TYR A 75 -24.72 -6.32 19.67
C TYR A 75 -24.43 -6.09 18.20
N HIS A 76 -23.20 -6.40 17.80
CA HIS A 76 -22.76 -6.51 16.41
C HIS A 76 -22.48 -7.98 16.05
N VAL A 77 -22.29 -8.26 14.76
CA VAL A 77 -21.79 -9.56 14.30
C VAL A 77 -20.64 -9.40 13.31
N PHE A 78 -19.63 -10.25 13.47
CA PHE A 78 -18.43 -10.25 12.65
C PHE A 78 -18.28 -11.59 11.94
N SER A 79 -17.72 -11.61 10.74
CA SER A 79 -17.41 -12.86 10.03
C SER A 79 -16.00 -12.89 9.46
N SER A 80 -15.43 -14.09 9.35
CA SER A 80 -14.15 -14.33 8.68
C SER A 80 -14.12 -15.67 7.94
N GLU A 81 -13.33 -15.73 6.86
CA GLU A 81 -13.04 -16.96 6.11
C GLU A 81 -11.66 -17.54 6.45
N ASN A 82 -10.79 -16.75 7.08
CA ASN A 82 -9.37 -17.09 7.28
C ASN A 82 -8.85 -16.75 8.70
N LEU A 83 -9.73 -16.26 9.58
CA LEU A 83 -9.45 -15.82 10.96
C LEU A 83 -8.54 -14.58 11.08
N THR A 84 -8.02 -14.05 9.97
CA THR A 84 -7.19 -12.83 9.93
C THR A 84 -7.98 -11.62 9.49
N ASP A 85 -8.84 -11.78 8.49
CA ASP A 85 -9.62 -10.71 7.89
C ASP A 85 -11.06 -10.79 8.39
N TRP A 86 -11.52 -9.75 9.07
CA TRP A 86 -12.83 -9.71 9.73
C TRP A 86 -13.71 -8.61 9.15
N THR A 87 -14.94 -8.98 8.80
CA THR A 87 -15.99 -8.06 8.34
C THR A 87 -16.97 -7.80 9.47
N ASP A 88 -17.18 -6.53 9.82
CA ASP A 88 -18.29 -6.09 10.69
C ASP A 88 -19.56 -5.92 9.84
N HIS A 89 -20.64 -6.62 10.20
CA HIS A 89 -21.93 -6.53 9.52
C HIS A 89 -22.89 -5.50 10.15
N GLY A 90 -22.42 -4.77 11.17
CA GLY A 90 -23.17 -3.76 11.88
C GLY A 90 -23.99 -4.31 13.04
N MET A 91 -24.77 -3.40 13.64
CA MET A 91 -25.64 -3.69 14.79
C MET A 91 -26.79 -4.60 14.40
N ILE A 92 -26.99 -5.67 15.17
CA ILE A 92 -28.03 -6.69 14.92
C ILE A 92 -29.20 -6.65 15.91
N VAL A 93 -28.96 -6.28 17.17
CA VAL A 93 -29.98 -6.20 18.23
C VAL A 93 -29.61 -5.08 19.21
N SER A 94 -30.58 -4.28 19.64
CA SER A 94 -30.43 -3.19 20.62
C SER A 94 -31.38 -3.32 21.80
N GLN A 95 -31.04 -2.70 22.95
CA GLN A 95 -31.90 -2.68 24.13
C GLN A 95 -33.27 -1.99 23.91
N TYR A 96 -33.47 -1.31 22.78
CA TYR A 96 -34.72 -0.63 22.43
C TYR A 96 -35.69 -1.50 21.61
N ASP A 97 -35.27 -2.69 21.17
CA ASP A 97 -36.01 -3.49 20.19
C ASP A 97 -37.24 -4.21 20.78
N ALA A 98 -37.32 -4.34 22.11
CA ALA A 98 -38.44 -5.01 22.77
C ALA A 98 -38.86 -4.34 24.09
N PRO A 99 -40.18 -4.28 24.38
CA PRO A 99 -40.73 -3.53 25.51
C PRO A 99 -40.45 -4.18 26.88
N TRP A 100 -40.08 -5.46 26.90
CA TRP A 100 -39.74 -6.15 28.16
C TRP A 100 -38.35 -5.74 28.68
N ILE A 101 -37.48 -5.22 27.81
CA ILE A 101 -36.12 -4.81 28.13
C ILE A 101 -36.15 -3.48 28.89
N ASP A 102 -35.38 -3.40 29.97
CA ASP A 102 -35.07 -2.14 30.64
C ASP A 102 -33.99 -1.39 29.86
N SER A 103 -34.43 -0.51 28.95
CA SER A 103 -33.53 0.30 28.11
C SER A 103 -32.70 1.33 28.89
N THR A 104 -32.88 1.44 30.22
CA THR A 104 -32.03 2.29 31.08
C THR A 104 -30.86 1.51 31.72
N SER A 105 -30.79 0.19 31.50
CA SER A 105 -29.86 -0.69 32.18
C SER A 105 -28.50 -0.84 31.49
N TYR A 106 -28.43 -0.67 30.16
CA TYR A 106 -27.22 -0.91 29.37
C TYR A 106 -26.56 -2.25 29.71
N SER A 107 -27.39 -3.29 29.80
CA SER A 107 -27.01 -4.62 30.29
C SER A 107 -27.19 -5.70 29.23
N MET A 108 -26.87 -5.39 27.97
CA MET A 108 -26.87 -6.32 26.84
C MET A 108 -25.62 -7.21 26.86
N TRP A 109 -25.54 -8.09 27.87
CA TRP A 109 -24.39 -8.96 28.20
C TRP A 109 -24.32 -10.24 27.34
N ALA A 110 -23.42 -11.17 27.66
CA ALA A 110 -23.00 -12.24 26.76
C ALA A 110 -24.13 -12.95 26.00
N PRO A 111 -24.12 -12.96 24.66
CA PRO A 111 -25.15 -13.60 23.85
C PRO A 111 -24.72 -14.97 23.32
N ASP A 112 -25.62 -15.66 22.62
CA ASP A 112 -25.29 -16.79 21.77
C ASP A 112 -26.19 -16.85 20.52
N CYS A 113 -25.69 -17.43 19.43
CA CYS A 113 -26.46 -17.62 18.20
C CYS A 113 -26.43 -19.09 17.77
N VAL A 114 -27.53 -19.61 17.25
CA VAL A 114 -27.58 -20.97 16.71
C VAL A 114 -28.45 -21.04 15.46
N GLU A 115 -28.06 -21.89 14.52
CA GLU A 115 -28.89 -22.22 13.36
C GLU A 115 -29.80 -23.41 13.71
N HIS A 116 -31.07 -23.30 13.37
CA HIS A 116 -32.01 -24.41 13.43
C HIS A 116 -33.08 -24.26 12.36
N ASN A 117 -33.34 -25.33 11.58
CA ASN A 117 -34.38 -25.37 10.54
C ASN A 117 -34.30 -24.21 9.52
N GLY A 118 -33.09 -23.81 9.13
CA GLY A 118 -32.85 -22.76 8.14
C GLY A 118 -33.02 -21.34 8.66
N LYS A 119 -33.08 -21.16 9.98
CA LYS A 119 -33.17 -19.85 10.65
C LYS A 119 -32.10 -19.70 11.72
N TYR A 120 -31.73 -18.46 11.98
CA TYR A 120 -30.74 -18.09 12.99
C TYR A 120 -31.45 -17.49 14.19
N TYR A 121 -31.19 -18.05 15.37
CA TYR A 121 -31.78 -17.66 16.64
C TYR A 121 -30.69 -17.07 17.51
N PHE A 122 -30.77 -15.75 17.72
CA PHE A 122 -29.86 -14.99 18.56
C PHE A 122 -30.48 -14.82 19.95
N TYR A 123 -29.89 -15.46 20.94
CA TYR A 123 -30.28 -15.43 22.34
C TYR A 123 -29.44 -14.40 23.08
N PHE A 124 -30.09 -13.54 23.86
CA PHE A 124 -29.39 -12.48 24.56
C PHE A 124 -30.01 -12.19 25.94
N PRO A 125 -29.19 -11.95 26.97
CA PRO A 125 -29.66 -11.50 28.26
C PRO A 125 -29.94 -10.00 28.26
N ALA A 126 -30.96 -9.58 29.00
CA ALA A 126 -31.18 -8.17 29.33
C ALA A 126 -31.91 -8.03 30.67
N ASN A 127 -31.72 -6.90 31.35
CA ASN A 127 -32.56 -6.54 32.48
C ASN A 127 -34.01 -6.40 32.03
N THR A 128 -34.93 -6.90 32.85
CA THR A 128 -36.37 -6.82 32.57
C THR A 128 -37.02 -5.62 33.24
N ASN A 129 -38.08 -5.09 32.65
CA ASN A 129 -38.97 -4.12 33.32
C ASN A 129 -39.81 -4.74 34.45
N GLU A 130 -39.86 -6.08 34.53
CA GLU A 130 -40.49 -6.79 35.64
C GLU A 130 -39.67 -6.64 36.94
N VAL A 131 -40.37 -6.43 38.05
CA VAL A 131 -39.78 -6.32 39.39
C VAL A 131 -40.24 -7.48 40.28
N ASP A 132 -39.33 -7.99 41.11
CA ASP A 132 -39.67 -8.98 42.12
C ASP A 132 -40.48 -8.37 43.29
N GLU A 133 -40.89 -9.21 44.25
CA GLU A 133 -41.64 -8.80 45.45
C GLU A 133 -40.91 -7.77 46.32
N ASN A 134 -39.60 -7.62 46.15
CA ASN A 134 -38.75 -6.66 46.84
C ASN A 134 -38.43 -5.43 45.99
N GLY A 135 -39.07 -5.28 44.82
CA GLY A 135 -38.88 -4.16 43.91
C GLY A 135 -37.58 -4.21 43.10
N ARG A 136 -36.89 -5.36 43.03
CA ARG A 136 -35.64 -5.51 42.27
C ARG A 136 -35.93 -6.04 40.86
N LYS A 137 -35.36 -5.39 39.86
CA LYS A 137 -35.36 -5.89 38.48
C LYS A 137 -34.40 -7.07 38.35
N GLY A 138 -34.80 -8.08 37.59
CA GLY A 138 -33.98 -9.25 37.27
C GLY A 138 -33.54 -9.28 35.80
N PHE A 139 -32.89 -10.36 35.41
CA PHE A 139 -32.55 -10.66 34.02
C PHE A 139 -33.50 -11.68 33.42
N GLY A 140 -33.75 -11.53 32.12
CA GLY A 140 -34.41 -12.51 31.26
C GLY A 140 -33.62 -12.73 29.97
N ILE A 141 -33.90 -13.84 29.29
CA ILE A 141 -33.29 -14.17 28.00
C ILE A 141 -34.29 -13.89 26.89
N GLY A 142 -33.92 -12.98 25.99
CA GLY A 142 -34.62 -12.69 24.74
C GLY A 142 -34.19 -13.61 23.60
N VAL A 143 -34.97 -13.62 22.53
CA VAL A 143 -34.62 -14.25 21.26
C VAL A 143 -34.87 -13.26 20.13
N ALA A 144 -33.95 -13.16 19.18
CA ALA A 144 -34.16 -12.49 17.92
C ALA A 144 -33.94 -13.48 16.77
N VAL A 145 -34.71 -13.37 15.69
CA VAL A 145 -34.71 -14.37 14.61
C VAL A 145 -34.37 -13.73 13.26
N ALA A 146 -33.48 -14.37 12.51
CA ALA A 146 -33.08 -13.94 11.16
C ALA A 146 -33.08 -15.11 10.16
N ASP A 147 -33.12 -14.77 8.87
CA ASP A 147 -32.95 -15.73 7.77
C ASP A 147 -31.48 -15.89 7.34
N GLN A 148 -30.58 -15.02 7.82
CA GLN A 148 -29.13 -15.04 7.57
C GLN A 148 -28.38 -14.80 8.88
N PRO A 149 -27.14 -15.30 9.04
CA PRO A 149 -26.39 -15.16 10.29
C PRO A 149 -26.02 -13.70 10.60
N GLU A 150 -25.80 -12.87 9.57
CA GLU A 150 -25.58 -11.42 9.69
C GLU A 150 -26.86 -10.60 9.95
N GLY A 151 -28.04 -11.23 9.92
CA GLY A 151 -29.33 -10.55 10.06
C GLY A 151 -29.98 -10.18 8.71
N PRO A 152 -30.95 -9.25 8.72
CA PRO A 152 -31.46 -8.51 9.87
C PRO A 152 -32.21 -9.42 10.85
N TYR A 153 -32.07 -9.16 12.15
CA TYR A 153 -32.75 -9.89 13.21
C TYR A 153 -34.07 -9.22 13.62
N VAL A 154 -35.08 -10.03 13.91
CA VAL A 154 -36.37 -9.59 14.46
C VAL A 154 -36.50 -10.04 15.91
N THR A 155 -36.41 -9.08 16.82
CA THR A 155 -36.47 -9.31 18.28
C THR A 155 -37.89 -9.65 18.75
N GLN A 156 -38.01 -10.74 19.52
CA GLN A 156 -39.28 -11.13 20.12
C GLN A 156 -39.71 -10.13 21.21
N GLN A 157 -41.03 -9.87 21.26
CA GLN A 157 -41.61 -8.85 22.15
C GLN A 157 -41.73 -9.30 23.61
N GLU A 158 -41.43 -10.57 23.90
CA GLU A 158 -41.32 -11.14 25.24
C GLU A 158 -40.03 -11.96 25.36
N ASN A 159 -39.50 -12.06 26.58
CA ASN A 159 -38.44 -13.00 26.94
C ASN A 159 -38.98 -14.42 27.12
N ILE A 160 -38.08 -15.42 27.09
CA ILE A 160 -38.44 -16.83 27.34
C ILE A 160 -38.95 -16.98 28.77
N LYS A 161 -40.23 -17.38 28.90
CA LYS A 161 -40.85 -17.58 30.21
C LYS A 161 -40.19 -18.73 30.97
N GLY A 162 -39.99 -18.53 32.27
CA GLY A 162 -39.36 -19.52 33.16
C GLY A 162 -37.84 -19.36 33.31
N ILE A 163 -37.20 -18.50 32.51
CA ILE A 163 -35.77 -18.22 32.61
C ILE A 163 -35.53 -16.94 33.43
N LYS A 164 -34.65 -17.05 34.43
CA LYS A 164 -34.05 -15.92 35.17
C LYS A 164 -32.55 -16.11 35.18
N GLY A 165 -31.80 -15.16 34.63
CA GLY A 165 -30.35 -15.26 34.54
C GLY A 165 -29.78 -14.67 33.25
N ILE A 166 -28.49 -14.90 33.06
CA ILE A 166 -27.65 -14.35 31.99
C ILE A 166 -26.93 -15.45 31.22
N ASP A 167 -26.20 -15.06 30.17
CA ASP A 167 -25.26 -15.90 29.43
C ASP A 167 -25.91 -17.18 28.87
N PRO A 168 -26.87 -17.04 27.94
CA PRO A 168 -27.48 -18.19 27.31
C PRO A 168 -26.44 -18.91 26.43
N ASN A 169 -26.49 -20.23 26.42
CA ASN A 169 -25.84 -21.05 25.41
C ASN A 169 -26.80 -22.13 24.91
N VAL A 170 -26.88 -22.30 23.60
CA VAL A 170 -27.78 -23.27 22.97
C VAL A 170 -26.99 -24.39 22.31
N LEU A 171 -27.37 -25.62 22.66
CA LEU A 171 -26.86 -26.86 22.07
C LEU A 171 -28.00 -27.51 21.27
N ILE A 172 -27.77 -27.72 19.97
CA ILE A 172 -28.57 -28.65 19.18
C ILE A 172 -27.89 -30.02 19.27
N ASP A 173 -28.53 -30.98 19.93
CA ASP A 173 -27.97 -32.32 20.07
C ASP A 173 -28.12 -33.12 18.78
N LYS A 174 -27.41 -34.25 18.68
CA LYS A 174 -27.37 -35.14 17.50
C LYS A 174 -28.72 -35.71 17.09
N ASP A 175 -29.71 -35.71 17.97
CA ASP A 175 -31.08 -36.14 17.70
C ASP A 175 -32.01 -34.99 17.26
N GLY A 176 -31.46 -33.78 17.15
CA GLY A 176 -32.19 -32.55 16.81
C GLY A 176 -32.82 -31.85 18.01
N GLN A 177 -32.76 -32.41 19.22
CA GLN A 177 -33.28 -31.74 20.41
C GLN A 177 -32.41 -30.53 20.77
N ALA A 178 -33.04 -29.37 20.87
CA ALA A 178 -32.40 -28.15 21.37
C ALA A 178 -32.43 -28.08 22.90
N TYR A 179 -31.30 -27.68 23.50
CA TYR A 179 -31.15 -27.41 24.92
C TYR A 179 -30.61 -25.99 25.12
N ILE A 180 -31.16 -25.26 26.09
CA ILE A 180 -30.65 -23.96 26.50
C ILE A 180 -30.02 -24.07 27.89
N TYR A 181 -28.82 -23.53 28.03
CA TYR A 181 -28.10 -23.33 29.28
C TYR A 181 -28.05 -21.85 29.61
N TRP A 182 -28.02 -21.50 30.89
CA TRP A 182 -27.85 -20.12 31.34
C TRP A 182 -27.36 -20.10 32.80
N SER A 183 -26.98 -18.93 33.28
CA SER A 183 -26.44 -18.76 34.63
C SER A 183 -27.23 -17.81 35.51
N HIS A 184 -27.37 -18.20 36.78
CA HIS A 184 -27.90 -17.35 37.85
C HIS A 184 -27.31 -17.75 39.20
N GLY A 185 -25.98 -17.66 39.34
CA GLY A 185 -25.21 -18.20 40.48
C GLY A 185 -25.05 -19.73 40.48
N HIS A 186 -25.77 -20.41 39.58
CA HIS A 186 -25.60 -21.80 39.18
C HIS A 186 -25.78 -21.88 37.67
N ILE A 187 -25.32 -22.97 37.04
CA ILE A 187 -25.62 -23.28 35.64
C ILE A 187 -26.90 -24.10 35.58
N PHE A 188 -27.85 -23.63 34.79
CA PHE A 188 -29.13 -24.27 34.53
C PHE A 188 -29.16 -24.87 33.13
N VAL A 189 -30.02 -25.85 32.91
CA VAL A 189 -30.34 -26.41 31.60
C VAL A 189 -31.84 -26.71 31.48
N ALA A 190 -32.41 -26.52 30.30
CA ALA A 190 -33.75 -26.97 29.94
C ALA A 190 -33.81 -27.35 28.45
N LYS A 191 -34.77 -28.20 28.09
CA LYS A 191 -35.12 -28.45 26.69
C LYS A 191 -35.85 -27.24 26.12
N LEU A 192 -35.58 -26.92 24.86
CA LEU A 192 -36.37 -25.98 24.07
C LEU A 192 -37.40 -26.74 23.23
N LYS A 193 -38.53 -26.09 22.96
CA LYS A 193 -39.48 -26.55 21.94
C LYS A 193 -38.87 -26.38 20.55
N GLU A 194 -39.43 -27.08 19.57
CA GLU A 194 -39.03 -26.99 18.15
C GLU A 194 -39.12 -25.56 17.58
N ASN A 195 -39.97 -24.70 18.15
CA ASN A 195 -40.06 -23.30 17.74
C ASN A 195 -38.86 -22.44 18.21
N MET A 196 -38.00 -22.96 19.09
CA MET A 196 -36.82 -22.30 19.66
C MET A 196 -37.11 -21.07 20.55
N LEU A 197 -38.38 -20.77 20.84
CA LEU A 197 -38.81 -19.55 21.57
C LEU A 197 -39.29 -19.84 23.01
N GLU A 198 -39.48 -21.10 23.37
CA GLU A 198 -40.08 -21.50 24.65
C GLU A 198 -39.41 -22.77 25.22
N LEU A 199 -39.45 -22.90 26.55
CA LEU A 199 -39.02 -24.11 27.24
C LEU A 199 -40.00 -25.28 27.01
N ASP A 200 -39.46 -26.48 26.85
CA ASP A 200 -40.19 -27.76 26.78
C ASP A 200 -39.98 -28.63 28.03
N SER A 201 -39.15 -28.18 28.98
CA SER A 201 -38.98 -28.80 30.28
C SER A 201 -38.79 -27.77 31.38
N GLU A 202 -39.05 -28.16 32.62
CA GLU A 202 -38.67 -27.33 33.77
C GLU A 202 -37.15 -27.14 33.83
N PRO A 203 -36.67 -25.95 34.23
CA PRO A 203 -35.26 -25.70 34.49
C PRO A 203 -34.65 -26.68 35.49
N MET A 204 -33.46 -27.19 35.18
CA MET A 204 -32.67 -28.05 36.06
C MET A 204 -31.31 -27.42 36.35
N ILE A 205 -30.90 -27.40 37.62
CA ILE A 205 -29.53 -27.03 38.00
C ILE A 205 -28.58 -28.18 37.65
N ILE A 206 -27.48 -27.88 36.96
CA ILE A 206 -26.42 -28.86 36.70
C ILE A 206 -25.71 -29.18 38.02
N PRO A 207 -25.72 -30.44 38.49
CA PRO A 207 -25.05 -30.82 39.73
C PRO A 207 -23.53 -30.96 39.56
N ASN A 208 -22.82 -31.03 40.68
CA ASN A 208 -21.37 -31.32 40.76
C ASN A 208 -20.44 -30.26 40.14
N LEU A 209 -20.89 -29.00 40.07
CA LEU A 209 -20.08 -27.85 39.72
C LEU A 209 -19.61 -27.09 40.99
N PRO A 210 -18.56 -26.25 40.91
CA PRO A 210 -18.13 -25.44 42.04
C PRO A 210 -19.25 -24.52 42.56
N GLU A 211 -19.54 -24.53 43.86
CA GLU A 211 -20.51 -23.61 44.47
C GLU A 211 -19.93 -22.21 44.73
N LYS A 212 -18.65 -22.16 45.13
CA LYS A 212 -17.94 -20.89 45.38
C LYS A 212 -17.33 -20.42 44.08
N GLY A 213 -17.50 -19.14 43.75
CA GLY A 213 -16.78 -18.49 42.64
C GLY A 213 -17.37 -18.73 41.25
N LEU A 214 -18.29 -19.68 41.08
CA LEU A 214 -19.07 -19.86 39.86
C LEU A 214 -20.14 -18.76 39.78
N LYS A 215 -20.16 -18.04 38.66
CA LYS A 215 -21.06 -16.89 38.46
C LYS A 215 -21.85 -16.98 37.16
N GLU A 216 -21.19 -17.27 36.05
CA GLU A 216 -21.74 -17.05 34.71
C GLU A 216 -21.12 -17.94 33.61
N GLY A 217 -21.46 -17.68 32.34
CA GLY A 217 -20.75 -18.12 31.14
C GLY A 217 -20.73 -19.61 30.77
N PRO A 218 -21.84 -20.37 30.81
CA PRO A 218 -21.84 -21.75 30.36
C PRO A 218 -21.63 -21.80 28.83
N TRP A 219 -20.72 -22.65 28.36
CA TRP A 219 -20.59 -22.99 26.95
C TRP A 219 -20.51 -24.51 26.80
N VAL A 220 -21.48 -25.09 26.10
CA VAL A 220 -21.63 -26.54 25.91
C VAL A 220 -21.44 -26.91 24.45
N PHE A 221 -20.63 -27.94 24.21
CA PHE A 221 -20.49 -28.54 22.89
C PHE A 221 -20.32 -30.06 22.98
N GLU A 222 -20.70 -30.75 21.90
CA GLU A 222 -20.52 -32.20 21.74
C GLU A 222 -19.27 -32.49 20.90
N ARG A 223 -18.50 -33.50 21.30
CA ARG A 223 -17.38 -34.01 20.52
C ARG A 223 -17.16 -35.49 20.80
N ASN A 224 -17.25 -36.32 19.76
CA ASN A 224 -16.98 -37.76 19.79
C ASN A 224 -17.81 -38.54 20.84
N GLY A 225 -19.08 -38.19 20.98
CA GLY A 225 -20.04 -38.77 21.93
C GLY A 225 -19.96 -38.22 23.35
N LEU A 226 -19.11 -37.22 23.60
CA LEU A 226 -18.93 -36.58 24.91
C LEU A 226 -19.42 -35.13 24.86
N TYR A 227 -20.04 -34.68 25.95
CA TYR A 227 -20.50 -33.31 26.14
C TYR A 227 -19.52 -32.59 27.06
N TYR A 228 -19.04 -31.43 26.62
CA TYR A 228 -18.11 -30.58 27.34
C TYR A 228 -18.90 -29.37 27.82
N LEU A 229 -19.09 -29.25 29.14
CA LEU A 229 -19.60 -28.05 29.76
C LEU A 229 -18.41 -27.23 30.25
N THR A 230 -18.21 -26.07 29.65
CA THR A 230 -17.11 -25.15 29.95
C THR A 230 -17.67 -23.86 30.56
N PHE A 231 -16.93 -23.22 31.47
CA PHE A 231 -17.41 -22.04 32.18
C PHE A 231 -16.26 -21.24 32.84
N PRO A 232 -16.42 -19.92 33.02
CA PRO A 232 -15.55 -19.13 33.86
C PRO A 232 -15.77 -19.42 35.35
N HIS A 233 -14.68 -19.45 36.12
CA HIS A 233 -14.70 -19.70 37.55
C HIS A 233 -13.67 -18.82 38.27
N VAL A 234 -14.10 -18.11 39.32
CA VAL A 234 -13.20 -17.34 40.19
C VAL A 234 -12.62 -18.25 41.27
N GLU A 235 -11.46 -18.85 40.99
CA GLU A 235 -10.73 -19.65 41.99
C GLU A 235 -10.08 -18.76 43.04
N ASN A 236 -9.34 -17.71 42.63
CA ASN A 236 -8.63 -16.82 43.55
C ASN A 236 -9.13 -15.37 43.49
N LYS A 237 -8.94 -14.71 42.34
CA LYS A 237 -9.13 -13.25 42.20
C LYS A 237 -9.94 -12.88 40.97
N THR A 238 -9.62 -13.48 39.82
CA THR A 238 -10.28 -13.22 38.54
C THR A 238 -10.78 -14.53 37.96
N GLU A 239 -11.48 -14.47 36.84
CA GLU A 239 -11.96 -15.68 36.18
C GLU A 239 -10.82 -16.43 35.50
N ARG A 240 -10.86 -17.76 35.63
CA ARG A 240 -10.15 -18.74 34.81
C ARG A 240 -11.18 -19.62 34.11
N LEU A 241 -10.79 -20.30 33.03
CA LEU A 241 -11.70 -21.18 32.31
C LEU A 241 -11.57 -22.63 32.76
N GLU A 242 -12.69 -23.25 33.11
CA GLU A 242 -12.76 -24.64 33.54
C GLU A 242 -13.72 -25.45 32.68
N TYR A 243 -13.62 -26.78 32.79
CA TYR A 243 -14.55 -27.67 32.11
C TYR A 243 -14.84 -28.96 32.87
N ALA A 244 -16.04 -29.46 32.58
CA ALA A 244 -16.55 -30.74 33.01
C ALA A 244 -17.02 -31.56 31.81
N ILE A 245 -16.86 -32.88 31.87
CA ILE A 245 -17.26 -33.81 30.79
C ILE A 245 -18.42 -34.68 31.26
N GLY A 246 -19.40 -34.90 30.39
CA GLY A 246 -20.50 -35.84 30.56
C GLY A 246 -20.77 -36.64 29.29
N ASP A 247 -21.68 -37.61 29.36
CA ASP A 247 -22.14 -38.44 28.24
C ASP A 247 -23.60 -38.15 27.82
N ASN A 248 -24.20 -37.13 28.43
CA ASN A 248 -25.56 -36.65 28.16
C ASN A 248 -25.56 -35.11 28.15
N PRO A 249 -26.37 -34.46 27.29
CA PRO A 249 -26.46 -32.99 27.27
C PRO A 249 -26.82 -32.42 28.65
N MET A 250 -27.77 -33.00 29.37
CA MET A 250 -28.17 -32.50 30.69
C MET A 250 -27.29 -33.03 31.84
N GLY A 251 -26.21 -33.75 31.54
CA GLY A 251 -25.32 -34.36 32.53
C GLY A 251 -25.81 -35.70 33.09
N PRO A 252 -25.20 -36.20 34.19
CA PRO A 252 -24.29 -35.48 35.07
C PRO A 252 -22.92 -35.20 34.44
N PHE A 253 -22.35 -34.04 34.76
CA PHE A 253 -20.99 -33.68 34.35
C PHE A 253 -19.98 -33.97 35.46
N LYS A 254 -18.76 -34.33 35.08
CA LYS A 254 -17.62 -34.53 35.97
C LYS A 254 -16.57 -33.46 35.73
N MET A 255 -16.24 -32.68 36.76
CA MET A 255 -15.12 -31.72 36.73
C MET A 255 -13.83 -32.38 36.25
N THR A 256 -13.23 -31.83 35.21
CA THR A 256 -12.12 -32.47 34.48
C THR A 256 -10.85 -31.64 34.48
N GLY A 257 -10.91 -30.32 34.24
CA GLY A 257 -9.69 -29.51 34.26
C GLY A 257 -9.86 -28.02 33.98
N VAL A 258 -8.72 -27.35 33.81
CA VAL A 258 -8.59 -25.91 33.51
C VAL A 258 -8.15 -25.74 32.06
N ILE A 259 -8.90 -24.94 31.30
CA ILE A 259 -8.60 -24.58 29.90
C ILE A 259 -7.62 -23.41 29.85
N MET A 260 -7.83 -22.38 30.67
CA MET A 260 -7.03 -21.15 30.70
C MET A 260 -6.92 -20.64 32.13
N ASP A 261 -5.74 -20.19 32.55
CA ASP A 261 -5.51 -19.64 33.90
C ASP A 261 -6.04 -18.20 34.06
N GLU A 262 -6.05 -17.71 35.30
CA GLU A 262 -6.41 -16.33 35.63
C GLU A 262 -5.51 -15.32 34.87
N SER A 263 -6.10 -14.19 34.45
CA SER A 263 -5.40 -13.14 33.70
C SER A 263 -4.20 -12.59 34.47
N PRO A 264 -2.98 -12.55 33.88
CA PRO A 264 -1.80 -12.03 34.56
C PRO A 264 -1.84 -10.52 34.81
N THR A 265 -2.70 -9.80 34.09
CA THR A 265 -2.90 -8.34 34.23
C THR A 265 -4.10 -7.99 35.10
N GLY A 266 -4.84 -8.99 35.60
CA GLY A 266 -5.97 -8.79 36.50
C GLY A 266 -7.29 -8.39 35.81
N CYS A 267 -7.43 -8.60 34.49
CA CYS A 267 -8.74 -8.50 33.83
C CYS A 267 -9.73 -9.45 34.53
N TRP A 268 -10.83 -8.90 35.05
CA TRP A 268 -11.68 -9.63 35.98
C TRP A 268 -12.46 -10.78 35.34
N THR A 269 -13.16 -10.52 34.24
CA THR A 269 -14.00 -11.50 33.54
C THR A 269 -13.25 -12.18 32.39
N ASN A 270 -13.67 -13.39 32.03
CA ASN A 270 -13.12 -14.16 30.92
C ASN A 270 -14.19 -15.09 30.32
N HIS A 271 -15.30 -14.53 29.82
CA HIS A 271 -16.31 -15.27 29.07
C HIS A 271 -15.76 -15.74 27.70
N HIS A 272 -16.17 -16.93 27.26
CA HIS A 272 -15.56 -17.61 26.12
C HIS A 272 -16.55 -18.42 25.28
N SER A 273 -16.09 -18.81 24.10
CA SER A 273 -16.69 -19.87 23.29
C SER A 273 -15.62 -20.76 22.66
N ILE A 274 -16.02 -21.99 22.33
CA ILE A 274 -15.14 -22.99 21.72
C ILE A 274 -15.84 -23.57 20.51
N VAL A 275 -15.16 -23.52 19.36
CA VAL A 275 -15.71 -23.98 18.08
C VAL A 275 -14.64 -24.66 17.23
N GLU A 276 -15.05 -25.66 16.45
CA GLU A 276 -14.23 -26.27 15.41
C GLU A 276 -14.43 -25.54 14.09
N TYR A 277 -13.35 -25.08 13.47
CA TYR A 277 -13.34 -24.52 12.13
C TYR A 277 -12.21 -25.14 11.33
N ASN A 278 -12.49 -25.62 10.11
CA ASN A 278 -11.50 -26.27 9.25
C ASN A 278 -10.67 -27.37 9.94
N LYS A 279 -11.33 -28.21 10.78
CA LYS A 279 -10.73 -29.32 11.56
C LYS A 279 -9.75 -28.89 12.66
N GLN A 280 -9.73 -27.60 13.01
CA GLN A 280 -8.97 -27.06 14.13
C GLN A 280 -9.96 -26.46 15.14
N TRP A 281 -9.71 -26.72 16.42
CA TRP A 281 -10.50 -26.15 17.51
C TRP A 281 -9.89 -24.83 17.97
N TYR A 282 -10.76 -23.88 18.29
CA TYR A 282 -10.38 -22.54 18.70
C TYR A 282 -11.08 -22.16 19.99
N LEU A 283 -10.38 -21.41 20.83
CA LEU A 283 -10.92 -20.75 22.01
C LEU A 283 -11.01 -19.26 21.73
N PHE A 284 -12.24 -18.74 21.69
CA PHE A 284 -12.51 -17.31 21.66
C PHE A 284 -12.77 -16.83 23.08
N TYR A 285 -12.16 -15.72 23.46
CA TYR A 285 -12.23 -15.14 24.80
C TYR A 285 -12.00 -13.64 24.72
N HIS A 286 -11.84 -12.92 25.83
CA HIS A 286 -11.57 -11.48 25.79
C HIS A 286 -10.51 -11.04 26.78
N HIS A 287 -10.01 -9.82 26.59
CA HIS A 287 -9.04 -9.16 27.48
C HIS A 287 -9.19 -7.63 27.38
N ASN A 288 -8.47 -6.84 28.18
CA ASN A 288 -8.59 -5.38 28.22
C ASN A 288 -7.47 -4.65 27.44
N ASP A 289 -7.23 -5.09 26.20
CA ASP A 289 -6.11 -4.65 25.35
C ASP A 289 -6.10 -3.15 25.02
N TYR A 290 -7.25 -2.62 24.58
CA TYR A 290 -7.40 -1.21 24.23
C TYR A 290 -7.69 -0.32 25.46
N SER A 291 -7.82 -0.92 26.65
CA SER A 291 -8.24 -0.28 27.89
C SER A 291 -7.45 -0.83 29.10
N PRO A 292 -6.11 -0.77 29.10
CA PRO A 292 -5.28 -1.45 30.10
C PRO A 292 -5.55 -0.98 31.54
N GLN A 293 -6.18 0.18 31.73
CA GLN A 293 -6.56 0.76 33.03
C GLN A 293 -8.07 0.64 33.33
N PHE A 294 -8.85 0.02 32.45
CA PHE A 294 -10.31 -0.11 32.58
C PHE A 294 -10.80 -1.44 31.99
N ASP A 295 -10.77 -2.50 32.80
CA ASP A 295 -11.10 -3.88 32.39
C ASP A 295 -12.61 -4.16 32.17
N LYS A 296 -13.40 -3.11 31.97
CA LYS A 296 -14.83 -3.17 31.63
C LYS A 296 -15.10 -2.78 30.18
N ASN A 297 -14.07 -2.34 29.45
CA ASN A 297 -14.10 -2.13 28.00
C ASN A 297 -13.18 -3.12 27.32
N ARG A 298 -13.66 -4.30 27.00
CA ARG A 298 -12.81 -5.44 26.64
C ARG A 298 -12.61 -5.54 25.12
N SER A 299 -11.81 -6.51 24.71
CA SER A 299 -11.45 -6.78 23.33
C SER A 299 -11.32 -8.27 23.14
N VAL A 300 -12.01 -8.81 22.14
CA VAL A 300 -12.03 -10.26 21.90
C VAL A 300 -10.72 -10.76 21.31
N ARG A 301 -10.34 -11.97 21.73
CA ARG A 301 -9.14 -12.71 21.34
C ARG A 301 -9.52 -14.12 20.91
N VAL A 302 -8.62 -14.75 20.18
CA VAL A 302 -8.72 -16.15 19.74
C VAL A 302 -7.37 -16.84 19.83
N ASP A 303 -7.35 -18.08 20.33
CA ASP A 303 -6.18 -18.95 20.35
C ASP A 303 -6.55 -20.39 19.96
N SER A 304 -5.58 -21.16 19.45
CA SER A 304 -5.80 -22.56 19.07
C SER A 304 -5.98 -23.44 20.32
N LEU A 305 -6.92 -24.37 20.26
CA LEU A 305 -7.23 -25.34 21.31
C LEU A 305 -7.01 -26.77 20.81
N PHE A 306 -6.43 -27.61 21.66
CA PHE A 306 -6.13 -29.00 21.33
C PHE A 306 -6.70 -29.96 22.37
N PHE A 307 -6.96 -31.19 21.95
CA PHE A 307 -7.43 -32.27 22.83
C PHE A 307 -6.36 -33.37 22.93
N ASN A 308 -6.24 -33.95 24.11
CA ASN A 308 -5.52 -35.19 24.33
C ASN A 308 -6.30 -36.38 23.75
N ALA A 309 -5.62 -37.51 23.60
CA ALA A 309 -6.22 -38.73 23.07
C ALA A 309 -7.36 -39.29 23.93
N ASP A 310 -7.39 -38.97 25.23
CA ASP A 310 -8.43 -39.37 26.18
C ASP A 310 -9.64 -38.41 26.20
N GLY A 311 -9.65 -37.38 25.34
CA GLY A 311 -10.70 -36.36 25.26
C GLY A 311 -10.48 -35.16 26.17
N THR A 312 -9.47 -35.15 27.04
CA THR A 312 -9.21 -33.95 27.87
C THR A 312 -8.67 -32.79 27.03
N ILE A 313 -9.02 -31.54 27.40
CA ILE A 313 -8.53 -30.32 26.74
C ILE A 313 -7.09 -30.04 27.22
N GLN A 314 -6.20 -29.75 26.26
CA GLN A 314 -4.88 -29.20 26.56
C GLN A 314 -5.01 -27.72 26.94
N LYS A 315 -4.39 -27.33 28.05
CA LYS A 315 -4.42 -25.95 28.54
C LYS A 315 -3.91 -24.99 27.45
N VAL A 316 -4.71 -23.96 27.17
CA VAL A 316 -4.40 -22.89 26.22
C VAL A 316 -3.56 -21.82 26.93
N ILE A 317 -2.51 -21.36 26.24
CA ILE A 317 -1.68 -20.23 26.67
C ILE A 317 -2.13 -19.02 25.83
N PRO A 318 -2.73 -17.99 26.45
CA PRO A 318 -3.13 -16.77 25.75
C PRO A 318 -1.95 -16.18 24.97
N SER A 319 -2.15 -15.86 23.69
CA SER A 319 -1.15 -15.16 22.89
C SER A 319 -1.65 -13.81 22.41
N LEU A 320 -0.74 -12.86 22.23
CA LEU A 320 -1.04 -11.63 21.49
C LEU A 320 -1.11 -11.93 19.99
N ARG A 321 -0.44 -12.98 19.51
CA ARG A 321 -0.26 -13.27 18.09
C ARG A 321 -1.51 -13.88 17.43
N GLY A 322 -2.36 -14.61 18.18
CA GLY A 322 -3.67 -15.26 17.88
C GLY A 322 -3.73 -16.44 16.88
N VAL A 323 -4.65 -16.49 15.86
CA VAL A 323 -4.82 -17.64 14.89
C VAL A 323 -4.99 -17.32 13.36
N GLY A 324 -4.20 -17.82 12.37
CA GLY A 324 -4.15 -17.30 10.96
C GLY A 324 -2.78 -17.25 10.20
N LEU A 325 -2.69 -16.87 8.91
CA LEU A 325 -1.39 -16.59 8.25
C LEU A 325 -1.36 -15.15 7.75
N THR A 326 -0.27 -14.42 8.02
CA THR A 326 -0.12 -13.04 7.52
C THR A 326 0.60 -13.08 6.18
N LYS A 327 -0.03 -12.61 5.10
CA LYS A 327 0.63 -12.50 3.80
C LYS A 327 1.72 -11.43 3.85
N ALA A 328 2.86 -11.69 3.21
CA ALA A 328 3.95 -10.73 3.09
C ALA A 328 3.53 -9.42 2.38
N THR A 329 2.50 -9.52 1.52
CA THR A 329 1.93 -8.40 0.76
C THR A 329 0.91 -7.56 1.55
N ASN A 330 0.56 -7.96 2.78
CA ASN A 330 -0.27 -7.15 3.67
C ASN A 330 0.61 -6.19 4.48
N ASN A 331 0.00 -5.18 5.12
CA ASN A 331 0.69 -4.38 6.13
C ASN A 331 0.91 -5.25 7.39
N ILE A 332 2.15 -5.66 7.61
CA ILE A 332 2.55 -6.45 8.78
C ILE A 332 2.91 -5.49 9.91
N GLU A 333 2.02 -5.35 10.87
CA GLU A 333 2.29 -4.66 12.13
C GLU A 333 3.20 -5.55 12.99
N ILE A 334 4.50 -5.26 12.98
CA ILE A 334 5.53 -6.05 13.67
C ILE A 334 5.55 -5.83 15.19
N ASP A 335 4.49 -5.27 15.77
CA ASP A 335 4.43 -4.74 17.14
C ASP A 335 4.36 -5.80 18.27
N ARG A 336 3.40 -5.70 19.19
CA ARG A 336 3.20 -6.61 20.35
C ARG A 336 2.95 -8.06 19.97
N TYR A 337 2.81 -8.35 18.68
CA TYR A 337 2.71 -9.68 18.10
C TYR A 337 4.03 -10.43 18.01
N SER A 338 5.13 -9.77 18.33
CA SER A 338 6.47 -10.23 18.03
C SER A 338 7.29 -10.55 19.27
N THR A 339 8.27 -11.44 19.08
CA THR A 339 9.36 -11.59 20.05
C THR A 339 10.35 -10.45 19.86
N ILE A 340 10.71 -9.76 20.94
CA ILE A 340 11.69 -8.67 20.91
C ILE A 340 13.00 -9.08 21.58
N SER A 341 14.09 -8.39 21.21
CA SER A 341 15.37 -8.51 21.89
C SER A 341 15.27 -8.16 23.38
N ASN A 342 16.12 -8.78 24.21
CA ASN A 342 16.15 -8.53 25.66
C ASN A 342 16.43 -7.06 26.05
N SER A 343 16.94 -6.26 25.12
CA SER A 343 17.22 -4.83 25.28
C SER A 343 17.03 -4.10 23.96
N GLY A 344 16.69 -2.81 24.03
CA GLY A 344 16.72 -1.89 22.89
C GLY A 344 15.51 -1.95 21.95
N ALA A 345 14.57 -2.86 22.15
CA ALA A 345 13.30 -2.90 21.44
C ALA A 345 12.14 -2.81 22.45
N THR A 346 11.16 -1.96 22.18
CA THR A 346 9.94 -1.84 23.00
C THR A 346 8.70 -1.65 22.13
N ILE A 347 7.52 -1.88 22.71
CA ILE A 347 6.23 -1.65 22.05
C ILE A 347 5.51 -0.51 22.76
N GLY A 348 5.00 0.45 21.98
CA GLY A 348 4.20 1.57 22.47
C GLY A 348 2.90 1.71 21.68
N PHE A 349 1.94 2.46 22.21
CA PHE A 349 0.80 2.91 21.40
C PHE A 349 1.27 3.93 20.37
N LYS A 350 0.67 3.90 19.17
CA LYS A 350 0.81 4.99 18.20
C LYS A 350 0.29 6.31 18.78
N ASN A 351 -0.86 6.22 19.44
CA ASN A 351 -1.48 7.32 20.16
C ASN A 351 -2.08 6.81 21.48
N SER A 352 -1.50 7.21 22.62
CA SER A 352 -1.98 6.76 23.93
C SER A 352 -3.36 7.33 24.32
N THR A 353 -3.81 8.42 23.69
CA THR A 353 -5.16 8.96 23.93
C THR A 353 -6.22 8.31 23.04
N ASN A 354 -5.79 7.60 22.00
CA ASN A 354 -6.63 6.82 21.11
C ASN A 354 -6.01 5.44 20.82
N PRO A 355 -6.10 4.48 21.76
CA PRO A 355 -5.50 3.14 21.61
C PRO A 355 -5.91 2.37 20.36
N PHE A 356 -7.07 2.67 19.77
CA PHE A 356 -7.55 2.04 18.52
C PHE A 356 -6.67 2.35 17.31
N GLU A 357 -5.86 3.41 17.35
CA GLU A 357 -4.86 3.66 16.30
C GLU A 357 -3.81 2.55 16.22
N GLY A 358 -3.67 1.72 17.26
CA GLY A 358 -2.79 0.56 17.30
C GLY A 358 -1.45 0.81 17.99
N TRP A 359 -0.49 -0.05 17.73
CA TRP A 359 0.84 -0.04 18.37
C TRP A 359 1.94 0.22 17.35
N LYS A 360 3.12 0.56 17.87
CA LYS A 360 4.35 0.75 17.12
C LYS A 360 5.49 0.04 17.82
N THR A 361 6.46 -0.40 17.03
CA THR A 361 7.75 -0.87 17.52
C THR A 361 8.70 0.31 17.65
N ILE A 362 9.46 0.36 18.74
CA ILE A 362 10.48 1.38 18.99
C ILE A 362 11.81 0.65 19.15
N PHE A 363 12.76 0.92 18.27
CA PHE A 363 14.14 0.47 18.39
C PHE A 363 15.00 1.61 18.93
N ASP A 364 15.46 1.51 20.18
CA ASP A 364 16.23 2.56 20.87
C ASP A 364 17.74 2.46 20.67
N SER A 365 18.23 1.33 20.13
CA SER A 365 19.66 1.07 20.03
C SER A 365 20.02 0.11 18.89
N ARG A 366 21.29 0.15 18.49
CA ARG A 366 21.88 -0.79 17.53
C ARG A 366 21.70 -2.24 17.98
N ASP A 367 21.45 -3.10 16.99
CA ASP A 367 21.21 -4.54 17.11
C ASP A 367 19.98 -4.93 17.92
N ALA A 368 19.16 -3.95 18.34
CA ALA A 368 17.80 -4.22 18.77
C ALA A 368 17.03 -4.86 17.63
N TRP A 369 16.24 -5.89 17.95
CA TRP A 369 15.52 -6.65 16.94
C TRP A 369 14.14 -7.06 17.41
N ILE A 370 13.29 -7.33 16.42
CA ILE A 370 11.96 -7.87 16.59
C ILE A 370 11.73 -8.97 15.58
N GLN A 371 11.03 -10.02 15.98
CA GLN A 371 10.70 -11.17 15.16
C GLN A 371 9.19 -11.38 15.15
N TYR A 372 8.59 -11.21 13.98
CA TYR A 372 7.20 -11.52 13.68
C TYR A 372 7.11 -12.87 12.97
N ASP A 373 6.41 -13.83 13.58
CA ASP A 373 6.40 -15.21 13.10
C ASP A 373 5.33 -15.48 12.03
N ALA A 374 5.62 -16.47 11.18
CA ALA A 374 4.71 -17.06 10.19
C ALA A 374 4.12 -16.07 9.17
N VAL A 375 5.00 -15.39 8.44
CA VAL A 375 4.65 -14.57 7.27
C VAL A 375 4.69 -15.42 6.01
N ASP A 376 3.60 -15.46 5.26
CA ASP A 376 3.50 -16.16 3.98
C ASP A 376 4.05 -15.28 2.85
N PHE A 377 5.27 -15.58 2.40
CA PHE A 377 5.90 -14.93 1.25
C PHE A 377 5.41 -15.46 -0.10
N GLY A 378 4.52 -16.46 -0.11
CA GLY A 378 4.00 -17.09 -1.31
C GLY A 378 5.09 -17.73 -2.17
N ASP A 379 4.73 -18.08 -3.40
CA ASP A 379 5.65 -18.63 -4.40
C ASP A 379 6.14 -17.58 -5.41
N GLN A 380 5.43 -16.46 -5.53
CA GLN A 380 5.81 -15.37 -6.42
C GLN A 380 6.94 -14.56 -5.81
N LYS A 381 8.02 -14.36 -6.57
CA LYS A 381 9.17 -13.57 -6.14
C LYS A 381 8.73 -12.14 -5.88
N LEU A 382 8.92 -11.66 -4.65
CA LEU A 382 8.80 -10.25 -4.25
C LEU A 382 10.13 -9.53 -4.50
N THR A 383 10.08 -8.24 -4.86
CA THR A 383 11.28 -7.47 -5.26
C THR A 383 11.54 -6.22 -4.43
N SER A 384 10.57 -5.75 -3.64
CA SER A 384 10.76 -4.63 -2.70
C SER A 384 10.12 -4.88 -1.33
N VAL A 385 10.53 -4.05 -0.38
CA VAL A 385 9.93 -3.91 0.93
C VAL A 385 9.62 -2.43 1.17
N GLN A 386 8.42 -2.17 1.64
CA GLN A 386 7.97 -0.89 2.17
C GLN A 386 7.96 -0.95 3.69
N VAL A 387 8.50 0.09 4.31
CA VAL A 387 8.47 0.26 5.76
C VAL A 387 7.86 1.60 6.08
N ARG A 388 6.79 1.61 6.88
CA ARG A 388 6.28 2.85 7.49
C ARG A 388 7.04 3.10 8.78
N ALA A 389 7.95 4.07 8.75
CA ALA A 389 8.84 4.38 9.85
C ALA A 389 8.97 5.89 10.12
N LEU A 390 9.47 6.21 11.30
CA LEU A 390 9.79 7.56 11.75
C LEU A 390 11.14 7.54 12.48
N SER A 391 12.00 8.52 12.23
CA SER A 391 13.24 8.71 12.98
C SER A 391 13.72 10.16 12.88
N GLU A 392 13.84 10.85 14.02
CA GLU A 392 14.29 12.26 14.07
C GLU A 392 15.77 12.45 13.71
N GLU A 393 16.54 11.37 13.64
CA GLU A 393 17.99 11.38 13.37
C GLU A 393 18.37 10.52 12.15
N GLY A 394 17.37 9.88 11.52
CA GLY A 394 17.58 8.87 10.50
C GLY A 394 18.16 7.57 11.07
N GLY A 395 18.15 6.50 10.25
CA GLY A 395 18.65 5.21 10.68
C GLY A 395 18.71 4.18 9.56
N THR A 396 19.03 2.94 9.93
CA THR A 396 19.08 1.83 8.97
C THR A 396 18.43 0.61 9.61
N LEU A 397 17.45 0.02 8.92
CA LEU A 397 16.84 -1.24 9.31
C LEU A 397 17.30 -2.35 8.38
N GLN A 398 17.66 -3.50 8.93
CA GLN A 398 17.85 -4.72 8.15
C GLN A 398 16.63 -5.61 8.27
N ILE A 399 16.14 -6.04 7.12
CA ILE A 399 15.05 -6.99 6.98
C ILE A 399 15.67 -8.37 6.80
N ARG A 400 15.34 -9.28 7.71
CA ARG A 400 15.91 -10.62 7.85
C ARG A 400 14.82 -11.67 7.91
N LEU A 401 15.20 -12.92 7.65
CA LEU A 401 14.30 -14.07 7.78
C LEU A 401 14.77 -15.03 8.88
N ASN A 402 13.79 -15.58 9.60
CA ASN A 402 13.84 -16.65 10.59
C ASN A 402 14.51 -16.31 11.93
N HIS A 403 15.66 -15.62 11.93
CA HIS A 403 16.41 -15.28 13.14
C HIS A 403 17.12 -13.91 13.03
N ALA A 404 17.51 -13.32 14.16
CA ALA A 404 18.25 -12.05 14.24
C ALA A 404 19.57 -12.06 13.45
N ASP A 405 20.23 -13.21 13.36
CA ASP A 405 21.43 -13.46 12.55
C ASP A 405 21.12 -14.17 11.21
N GLY A 406 19.84 -14.33 10.89
CA GLY A 406 19.35 -15.00 9.70
C GLY A 406 19.58 -14.24 8.40
N LEU A 407 19.01 -14.77 7.31
CA LEU A 407 19.22 -14.27 5.95
C LEU A 407 18.76 -12.81 5.82
N VAL A 408 19.69 -11.90 5.52
CA VAL A 408 19.35 -10.52 5.12
C VAL A 408 18.72 -10.56 3.73
N VAL A 409 17.48 -10.07 3.65
CA VAL A 409 16.71 -9.96 2.40
C VAL A 409 16.61 -8.52 1.92
N GLY A 410 16.70 -7.53 2.81
CA GLY A 410 16.69 -6.11 2.44
C GLY A 410 17.37 -5.24 3.50
N GLU A 411 17.79 -4.05 3.08
CA GLU A 411 18.29 -2.99 3.96
C GLU A 411 17.56 -1.70 3.61
N VAL A 412 17.04 -1.02 4.63
CA VAL A 412 16.15 0.13 4.49
C VAL A 412 16.79 1.33 5.19
N SER A 413 17.15 2.34 4.41
CA SER A 413 17.67 3.62 4.92
C SER A 413 16.49 4.50 5.32
N ILE A 414 16.37 4.77 6.62
CA ILE A 414 15.30 5.61 7.18
C ILE A 414 15.79 7.07 7.16
N PRO A 415 15.09 7.97 6.44
CA PRO A 415 15.48 9.37 6.39
C PRO A 415 15.22 10.06 7.73
N GLN A 416 15.97 11.13 7.98
CA GLN A 416 15.69 12.04 9.09
C GLN A 416 14.34 12.73 8.89
N SER A 417 13.37 12.48 9.77
CA SER A 417 12.05 13.10 9.74
C SER A 417 11.34 13.03 11.09
N ALA A 418 10.58 14.08 11.42
CA ALA A 418 9.64 14.09 12.55
C ALA A 418 8.24 13.54 12.18
N GLU A 419 8.05 13.08 10.94
CA GLU A 419 6.80 12.53 10.44
C GLU A 419 6.97 11.09 10.00
N TRP A 420 5.88 10.31 10.02
CA TRP A 420 5.86 8.98 9.43
C TRP A 420 6.11 9.07 7.92
N LYS A 421 7.10 8.34 7.44
CA LYS A 421 7.37 8.15 6.01
C LYS A 421 7.12 6.69 5.64
N ILE A 422 6.71 6.46 4.41
CA ILE A 422 6.73 5.14 3.79
C ILE A 422 8.03 5.11 2.98
N ILE A 423 8.91 4.17 3.30
CA ILE A 423 10.21 4.02 2.66
C ILE A 423 10.19 2.74 1.84
N ASP A 424 10.42 2.87 0.54
CA ASP A 424 10.65 1.75 -0.37
C ASP A 424 12.14 1.39 -0.43
N ALA A 425 12.43 0.09 -0.31
CA ALA A 425 13.77 -0.45 -0.51
C ALA A 425 13.73 -1.74 -1.33
N PRO A 426 14.74 -1.98 -2.20
CA PRO A 426 14.82 -3.21 -2.98
C PRO A 426 15.16 -4.41 -2.07
N LEU A 427 14.62 -5.57 -2.42
CA LEU A 427 15.03 -6.85 -1.84
C LEU A 427 16.29 -7.36 -2.55
N SER A 428 17.36 -7.53 -1.80
CA SER A 428 18.59 -8.18 -2.25
C SER A 428 18.41 -9.69 -2.48
N LYS A 429 17.47 -10.32 -1.77
CA LYS A 429 17.18 -11.77 -1.82
C LYS A 429 15.71 -12.04 -1.56
N PHE A 430 15.21 -13.16 -2.06
CA PHE A 430 13.85 -13.63 -1.81
C PHE A 430 13.87 -15.12 -1.41
N GLN A 431 13.00 -15.48 -0.47
CA GLN A 431 12.77 -16.87 -0.06
C GLN A 431 11.26 -17.09 0.06
N SER A 432 10.75 -18.09 -0.66
CA SER A 432 9.33 -18.40 -0.73
C SER A 432 8.80 -19.11 0.52
N GLY A 433 7.47 -19.21 0.59
CA GLY A 433 6.73 -19.92 1.63
C GLY A 433 6.69 -19.18 2.97
N VAL A 434 6.33 -19.91 4.02
CA VAL A 434 6.16 -19.34 5.36
C VAL A 434 7.52 -19.15 6.04
N GLN A 435 7.84 -17.90 6.41
CA GLN A 435 9.08 -17.50 7.08
C GLN A 435 8.77 -16.62 8.30
N ASN A 436 9.67 -16.53 9.27
CA ASN A 436 9.55 -15.47 10.29
C ASN A 436 10.23 -14.20 9.76
N LEU A 437 9.55 -13.07 9.86
CA LEU A 437 10.09 -11.75 9.52
C LEU A 437 10.86 -11.23 10.73
N VAL A 438 12.11 -10.81 10.51
CA VAL A 438 12.95 -10.23 11.54
C VAL A 438 13.42 -8.86 11.11
N VAL A 439 13.27 -7.85 11.96
CA VAL A 439 13.78 -6.49 11.71
C VAL A 439 14.80 -6.14 12.76
N VAL A 440 15.96 -5.66 12.30
CA VAL A 440 17.10 -5.31 13.15
C VAL A 440 17.48 -3.87 12.91
N ASN A 441 17.53 -3.05 13.96
CA ASN A 441 18.09 -1.71 13.87
C ASN A 441 19.62 -1.79 13.76
N LYS A 442 20.19 -1.17 12.73
CA LYS A 442 21.65 -1.07 12.51
C LYS A 442 22.22 0.32 12.77
N ALA A 443 21.37 1.29 13.09
CA ALA A 443 21.78 2.60 13.58
C ALA A 443 21.87 2.60 15.11
N ASP A 444 22.64 3.56 15.63
CA ASP A 444 22.68 3.86 17.07
C ASP A 444 21.51 4.77 17.49
N ASN A 445 20.75 5.29 16.52
CA ASN A 445 19.66 6.23 16.71
C ASN A 445 18.30 5.51 16.84
N PRO A 446 17.31 6.15 17.50
CA PRO A 446 15.96 5.62 17.59
C PRO A 446 15.26 5.53 16.23
N VAL A 447 14.59 4.40 15.98
CA VAL A 447 13.71 4.21 14.83
C VAL A 447 12.39 3.62 15.30
N GLU A 448 11.28 4.29 14.95
CA GLU A 448 9.94 3.78 15.17
C GLU A 448 9.40 3.13 13.90
N VAL A 449 8.74 1.98 14.03
CA VAL A 449 8.13 1.26 12.90
C VAL A 449 6.68 0.94 13.22
N ASP A 450 5.79 1.28 12.30
CA ASP A 450 4.36 0.93 12.35
C ASP A 450 4.14 -0.42 11.65
N TRP A 451 4.36 -0.47 10.34
CA TRP A 451 4.17 -1.69 9.54
C TRP A 451 5.23 -1.89 8.47
N ILE A 452 5.31 -3.12 7.99
CA ILE A 452 6.17 -3.57 6.89
C ILE A 452 5.34 -4.33 5.86
N ARG A 453 5.58 -4.08 4.57
CA ARG A 453 4.89 -4.75 3.46
C ARG A 453 5.89 -5.09 2.37
N PHE A 454 5.72 -6.23 1.71
CA PHE A 454 6.57 -6.65 0.59
C PHE A 454 5.78 -6.62 -0.71
N GLU A 455 6.39 -6.12 -1.78
CA GLU A 455 5.71 -5.93 -3.06
C GLU A 455 6.61 -6.29 -4.24
N ASN A 456 5.99 -6.31 -5.42
CA ASN A 456 6.70 -6.30 -6.68
C ASN A 456 6.81 -4.88 -7.18
N GLN A 457 8.02 -4.41 -7.39
CA GLN A 457 8.25 -3.28 -8.28
C GLN A 457 7.76 -3.65 -9.68
N THR A 458 6.76 -2.91 -10.17
CA THR A 458 6.06 -3.22 -11.43
C THR A 458 6.56 -2.39 -12.61
N GLY A 459 7.28 -1.30 -12.36
CA GLY A 459 7.81 -0.44 -13.42
C GLY A 459 8.71 -1.19 -14.40
N ALA A 460 8.65 -0.79 -15.67
CA ALA A 460 9.40 -1.37 -16.79
C ALA A 460 10.92 -1.35 -16.57
N TYR A 461 11.44 -0.40 -15.79
CA TYR A 461 12.85 -0.37 -15.37
C TYR A 461 13.25 -1.67 -14.63
N TYR A 462 12.37 -2.18 -13.78
CA TYR A 462 12.63 -3.35 -12.95
C TYR A 462 12.29 -4.66 -13.65
N THR A 463 11.30 -4.64 -14.55
CA THR A 463 10.79 -5.85 -15.21
C THR A 463 11.42 -6.11 -16.58
N GLY A 464 12.00 -5.08 -17.21
CA GLY A 464 12.44 -5.11 -18.60
C GLY A 464 11.29 -5.09 -19.62
N ASN A 465 10.03 -5.04 -19.16
CA ASN A 465 8.85 -5.11 -20.01
C ASN A 465 8.29 -3.70 -20.22
N TYR A 466 8.63 -3.09 -21.36
CA TYR A 466 8.07 -1.81 -21.78
C TYR A 466 6.80 -2.04 -22.59
N PRO A 467 5.67 -1.36 -22.27
CA PRO A 467 4.41 -1.52 -22.98
C PRO A 467 4.53 -1.05 -24.43
N ASN A 468 3.81 -1.75 -25.33
CA ASN A 468 3.66 -1.35 -26.73
C ASN A 468 2.19 -1.06 -26.99
N LEU A 469 1.76 0.13 -26.59
CA LEU A 469 0.38 0.55 -26.63
C LEU A 469 -0.16 0.65 -28.06
N LEU A 470 0.69 0.91 -29.05
CA LEU A 470 0.28 0.87 -30.47
C LEU A 470 -0.10 -0.56 -30.91
N LEU A 471 0.61 -1.57 -30.41
CA LEU A 471 0.27 -2.98 -30.68
C LEU A 471 -1.03 -3.36 -29.97
N GLU A 472 -1.22 -2.91 -28.73
CA GLU A 472 -2.45 -3.11 -27.95
C GLU A 472 -3.67 -2.42 -28.60
N ALA A 473 -3.48 -1.23 -29.16
CA ALA A 473 -4.48 -0.49 -29.93
C ALA A 473 -4.78 -1.11 -31.32
N GLY A 474 -4.11 -2.20 -31.70
CA GLY A 474 -4.44 -3.01 -32.88
C GLY A 474 -3.60 -2.74 -34.13
N TYR A 475 -2.51 -1.96 -34.05
CA TYR A 475 -1.58 -1.79 -35.17
C TYR A 475 -0.56 -2.93 -35.22
N SER A 476 -0.17 -3.36 -36.42
CA SER A 476 0.84 -4.42 -36.55
C SER A 476 2.25 -3.89 -36.25
N GLN A 477 3.14 -4.75 -35.73
CA GLN A 477 4.53 -4.38 -35.48
C GLN A 477 5.23 -3.80 -36.72
N GLN A 478 4.92 -4.34 -37.91
CA GLN A 478 5.47 -3.84 -39.17
C GLN A 478 5.04 -2.38 -39.46
N GLU A 479 3.79 -2.03 -39.18
CA GLU A 479 3.30 -0.67 -39.36
C GLU A 479 3.93 0.28 -38.33
N ILE A 480 4.07 -0.17 -37.08
CA ILE A 480 4.69 0.59 -35.99
C ILE A 480 6.15 0.90 -36.35
N ASP A 481 6.93 -0.12 -36.74
CA ASP A 481 8.32 0.03 -37.15
C ASP A 481 8.45 0.99 -38.35
N ALA A 482 7.53 0.90 -39.32
CA ALA A 482 7.50 1.79 -40.48
C ALA A 482 7.17 3.24 -40.10
N LYS A 483 6.22 3.46 -39.18
CA LYS A 483 5.83 4.79 -38.69
C LYS A 483 6.98 5.43 -37.90
N LEU A 484 7.63 4.67 -37.02
CA LEU A 484 8.80 5.11 -36.25
C LEU A 484 9.98 5.44 -37.17
N SER A 485 10.28 4.55 -38.13
CA SER A 485 11.36 4.77 -39.11
C SER A 485 11.09 6.00 -39.98
N LYS A 486 9.83 6.25 -40.36
CA LYS A 486 9.43 7.44 -41.12
C LYS A 486 9.62 8.72 -40.31
N ALA A 487 9.20 8.73 -39.04
CA ALA A 487 9.39 9.87 -38.15
C ALA A 487 10.88 10.19 -37.96
N TYR A 488 11.72 9.18 -37.72
CA TYR A 488 13.17 9.36 -37.67
C TYR A 488 13.74 9.92 -38.99
N TYR A 489 13.34 9.33 -40.12
CA TYR A 489 13.78 9.79 -41.44
C TYR A 489 13.44 11.27 -41.64
N ASP A 490 12.20 11.69 -41.35
CA ASP A 490 11.76 13.07 -41.55
C ASP A 490 12.59 14.08 -40.76
N LEU A 491 13.01 13.70 -39.55
CA LEU A 491 13.77 14.56 -38.65
C LEU A 491 15.28 14.55 -38.87
N PHE A 492 15.86 13.42 -39.27
CA PHE A 492 17.32 13.26 -39.30
C PHE A 492 17.90 13.14 -40.72
N GLU A 493 17.12 12.67 -41.69
CA GLU A 493 17.65 12.29 -43.01
C GLU A 493 16.96 13.04 -44.17
N GLY A 494 15.68 13.37 -43.98
CA GLY A 494 14.79 13.93 -44.97
C GLY A 494 15.09 15.38 -45.37
N PRO A 495 14.31 15.91 -46.33
CA PRO A 495 14.51 17.27 -46.85
C PRO A 495 14.25 18.38 -45.81
N ASN A 496 13.44 18.07 -44.81
CA ASN A 496 13.01 18.98 -43.74
C ASN A 496 13.69 18.66 -42.39
N ARG A 497 14.79 17.91 -42.44
CA ARG A 497 15.51 17.46 -41.26
C ARG A 497 15.98 18.63 -40.39
N VAL A 498 16.14 18.33 -39.11
CA VAL A 498 16.74 19.22 -38.11
C VAL A 498 18.18 18.86 -37.80
N TYR A 499 18.68 17.73 -38.33
CA TYR A 499 20.06 17.26 -38.20
C TYR A 499 20.95 17.71 -39.37
N PHE A 500 22.12 18.28 -39.07
CA PHE A 500 23.05 18.82 -40.07
C PHE A 500 24.49 18.41 -39.80
N GLU A 501 25.10 17.70 -40.73
CA GLU A 501 26.51 17.29 -40.67
C GLU A 501 27.46 18.47 -40.92
N VAL A 502 28.55 18.50 -40.16
CA VAL A 502 29.63 19.49 -40.25
C VAL A 502 30.96 18.76 -40.44
N GLY A 503 31.39 18.68 -41.70
CA GLY A 503 32.53 17.86 -42.09
C GLY A 503 32.30 16.38 -41.78
N ASP A 504 33.38 15.64 -41.59
CA ASP A 504 33.31 14.17 -41.55
C ASP A 504 33.01 13.58 -40.15
N SER A 505 32.91 14.39 -39.09
CA SER A 505 32.89 13.87 -37.71
C SER A 505 31.99 14.61 -36.71
N MET A 506 31.29 15.66 -37.14
CA MET A 506 30.43 16.48 -36.27
C MET A 506 29.07 16.70 -36.93
N ALA A 507 28.06 16.99 -36.13
CA ALA A 507 26.75 17.42 -36.59
C ALA A 507 26.03 18.22 -35.50
N TYR A 508 25.01 18.98 -35.85
CA TYR A 508 24.16 19.67 -34.88
C TYR A 508 22.68 19.43 -35.18
N VAL A 509 21.85 19.65 -34.16
CA VAL A 509 20.40 19.74 -34.29
C VAL A 509 20.01 21.21 -34.24
N SER A 510 19.23 21.69 -35.21
CA SER A 510 18.87 23.10 -35.35
C SER A 510 17.38 23.33 -35.19
N ASP A 511 17.03 24.36 -34.43
CA ASP A 511 15.73 24.99 -34.48
C ASP A 511 15.66 25.85 -35.76
N LEU A 512 15.01 25.30 -36.79
CA LEU A 512 14.92 25.93 -38.10
C LEU A 512 14.14 27.24 -38.09
N LYS A 513 13.22 27.39 -37.12
CA LYS A 513 12.32 28.52 -36.98
C LYS A 513 13.01 29.71 -36.34
N ASN A 514 13.89 29.46 -35.37
CA ASN A 514 14.67 30.50 -34.70
C ASN A 514 16.09 30.67 -35.26
N HIS A 515 16.48 29.85 -36.24
CA HIS A 515 17.79 29.89 -36.90
C HIS A 515 18.97 29.73 -35.93
N ASP A 516 18.78 28.90 -34.91
CA ASP A 516 19.80 28.57 -33.91
C ASP A 516 19.89 27.06 -33.65
N ALA A 517 20.97 26.63 -33.02
CA ALA A 517 21.09 25.32 -32.39
C ALA A 517 21.01 25.52 -30.88
N ARG A 518 20.22 24.68 -30.20
CA ARG A 518 19.92 24.82 -28.77
C ARG A 518 20.42 23.65 -27.95
N SER A 519 20.84 23.90 -26.71
CA SER A 519 21.29 22.82 -25.80
C SER A 519 20.21 21.74 -25.65
N GLU A 520 18.95 22.15 -25.50
CA GLU A 520 17.77 21.28 -25.53
C GLU A 520 17.77 20.34 -26.76
N GLY A 521 17.65 20.87 -27.98
CA GLY A 521 17.55 20.06 -29.19
C GLY A 521 18.78 19.20 -29.49
N LEU A 522 19.97 19.67 -29.14
CA LEU A 522 21.21 18.89 -29.23
C LEU A 522 21.13 17.67 -28.29
N SER A 523 20.69 17.88 -27.06
CA SER A 523 20.53 16.80 -26.08
C SER A 523 19.38 15.83 -26.45
N TYR A 524 18.29 16.33 -27.05
CA TYR A 524 17.20 15.51 -27.59
C TYR A 524 17.66 14.66 -28.77
N GLY A 525 18.47 15.23 -29.68
CA GLY A 525 19.08 14.49 -30.77
C GLY A 525 19.97 13.34 -30.28
N MET A 526 20.74 13.58 -29.21
CA MET A 526 21.50 12.54 -28.53
C MET A 526 20.59 11.47 -27.91
N MET A 527 19.48 11.86 -27.28
CA MET A 527 18.52 10.90 -26.71
C MET A 527 17.88 10.01 -27.79
N VAL A 528 17.41 10.59 -28.89
CA VAL A 528 16.90 9.83 -30.04
C VAL A 528 17.96 8.86 -30.55
N ALA A 529 19.19 9.33 -30.73
CA ALA A 529 20.28 8.52 -31.27
C ALA A 529 20.65 7.36 -30.34
N VAL A 530 20.72 7.56 -29.02
CA VAL A 530 21.05 6.48 -28.09
C VAL A 530 19.92 5.46 -27.99
N GLN A 531 18.65 5.89 -27.97
CA GLN A 531 17.51 4.97 -27.91
C GLN A 531 17.36 4.11 -29.17
N LEU A 532 17.57 4.70 -30.35
CA LEU A 532 17.46 4.02 -31.66
C LEU A 532 18.78 3.39 -32.15
N ASP A 533 19.77 3.26 -31.26
CA ASP A 533 21.07 2.64 -31.54
C ASP A 533 21.83 3.25 -32.73
N LYS A 534 21.85 4.58 -32.81
CA LYS A 534 22.51 5.39 -33.85
C LYS A 534 23.81 6.00 -33.34
N LYS A 535 24.78 5.16 -32.95
CA LYS A 535 26.05 5.60 -32.35
C LYS A 535 26.77 6.71 -33.12
N GLU A 536 26.86 6.61 -34.43
CA GLU A 536 27.57 7.63 -35.24
C GLU A 536 26.85 8.99 -35.23
N VAL A 537 25.51 9.00 -35.22
CA VAL A 537 24.71 10.23 -35.09
C VAL A 537 24.95 10.86 -33.73
N PHE A 538 24.90 10.05 -32.65
CA PHE A 538 25.19 10.48 -31.29
C PHE A 538 26.58 11.12 -31.18
N ASP A 539 27.61 10.39 -31.64
CA ASP A 539 29.01 10.82 -31.55
C ASP A 539 29.24 12.15 -32.30
N ARG A 540 28.60 12.32 -33.46
CA ARG A 540 28.67 13.56 -34.25
C ARG A 540 28.04 14.74 -33.52
N ILE A 541 26.85 14.55 -32.93
CA ILE A 541 26.18 15.60 -32.15
C ILE A 541 27.04 15.97 -30.94
N TRP A 542 27.48 14.98 -30.17
CA TRP A 542 28.27 15.21 -28.97
C TRP A 542 29.57 15.99 -29.26
N ARG A 543 30.34 15.58 -30.29
CA ARG A 543 31.59 16.28 -30.65
C ARG A 543 31.33 17.74 -31.02
N TRP A 544 30.26 18.03 -31.75
CA TRP A 544 29.91 19.41 -32.11
C TRP A 544 29.50 20.21 -30.88
N THR A 545 28.58 19.68 -30.07
CA THR A 545 28.09 20.29 -28.82
C THR A 545 29.25 20.63 -27.90
N LYS A 546 30.08 19.64 -27.56
CA LYS A 546 31.25 19.84 -26.68
C LYS A 546 32.19 20.92 -27.21
N LYS A 547 32.42 20.96 -28.52
CA LYS A 547 33.36 21.90 -29.14
C LYS A 547 32.85 23.34 -29.15
N TYR A 548 31.57 23.54 -29.46
CA TYR A 548 31.05 24.87 -29.78
C TYR A 548 30.17 25.47 -28.66
N THR A 549 29.54 24.64 -27.83
CA THR A 549 28.62 25.12 -26.79
C THR A 549 29.16 24.94 -25.36
N GLN A 550 29.95 23.89 -25.08
CA GLN A 550 30.48 23.66 -23.72
C GLN A 550 31.54 24.70 -23.33
N HIS A 551 31.39 25.27 -22.14
CA HIS A 551 32.39 26.14 -21.54
C HIS A 551 33.54 25.32 -20.97
N GLN A 552 34.77 25.62 -21.41
CA GLN A 552 35.99 24.90 -21.03
C GLN A 552 36.75 25.57 -19.86
N GLY A 553 36.12 26.50 -19.14
CA GLY A 553 36.70 27.16 -17.99
C GLY A 553 35.86 28.31 -17.44
N GLY A 554 36.35 28.92 -16.35
CA GLY A 554 35.65 29.99 -15.64
C GLY A 554 34.42 29.49 -14.86
N PRO A 555 33.59 30.39 -14.32
CA PRO A 555 32.43 30.01 -13.50
C PRO A 555 31.42 29.07 -14.18
N ARG A 556 31.33 29.15 -15.52
CA ARG A 556 30.44 28.32 -16.34
C ARG A 556 31.05 26.99 -16.76
N ASP A 557 32.27 26.69 -16.33
CA ASP A 557 32.95 25.45 -16.70
C ASP A 557 32.03 24.22 -16.61
N GLY A 558 32.08 23.39 -17.64
CA GLY A 558 31.27 22.17 -17.78
C GLY A 558 29.84 22.37 -18.29
N TYR A 559 29.27 23.57 -18.20
CA TYR A 559 27.92 23.88 -18.71
C TYR A 559 27.94 24.28 -20.19
N PHE A 560 26.76 24.41 -20.80
CA PHE A 560 26.60 24.61 -22.23
C PHE A 560 25.86 25.92 -22.52
N ALA A 561 26.37 26.70 -23.47
CA ALA A 561 25.64 27.82 -24.03
C ALA A 561 24.31 27.34 -24.65
N TRP A 562 23.19 27.87 -24.16
CA TRP A 562 21.87 27.35 -24.52
C TRP A 562 21.46 27.64 -25.96
N SER A 563 22.02 28.68 -26.59
CA SER A 563 21.73 29.06 -27.97
C SER A 563 22.99 29.55 -28.69
N ILE A 564 23.20 29.01 -29.89
CA ILE A 564 24.30 29.32 -30.79
C ILE A 564 23.81 29.44 -32.22
N ASN A 565 24.34 30.39 -32.98
CA ASN A 565 24.12 30.46 -34.41
C ASN A 565 25.01 29.42 -35.13
N PRO A 566 24.44 28.37 -35.74
CA PRO A 566 25.23 27.26 -36.28
C PRO A 566 25.95 27.60 -37.60
N GLU A 567 25.59 28.69 -38.29
CA GLU A 567 26.28 29.13 -39.51
C GLU A 567 27.59 29.85 -39.18
N THR A 568 27.55 30.71 -38.17
CA THR A 568 28.69 31.56 -37.75
C THR A 568 29.50 30.97 -36.61
N MET A 569 28.96 29.95 -35.92
CA MET A 569 29.50 29.36 -34.68
C MET A 569 29.63 30.38 -33.54
N VAL A 570 28.85 31.47 -33.58
CA VAL A 570 28.81 32.49 -32.53
C VAL A 570 27.65 32.19 -31.59
N LYS A 571 27.96 32.08 -30.30
CA LYS A 571 26.95 31.90 -29.24
C LYS A 571 26.03 33.12 -29.18
N ASN A 572 24.73 32.89 -29.24
CA ASN A 572 23.73 33.95 -29.03
C ASN A 572 23.63 34.32 -27.55
N SER A 573 23.91 33.35 -26.67
CA SER A 573 23.96 33.51 -25.22
C SER A 573 25.08 32.66 -24.64
N GLU A 574 25.78 33.17 -23.62
CA GLU A 574 26.73 32.38 -22.84
C GLU A 574 26.05 31.61 -21.69
N GLY A 575 24.79 31.91 -21.36
CA GLY A 575 24.03 31.24 -20.29
C GLY A 575 23.58 29.83 -20.65
N SER A 576 23.10 29.09 -19.65
CA SER A 576 22.70 27.67 -19.75
C SER A 576 21.16 27.52 -19.76
N ALA A 577 20.67 26.31 -20.02
CA ALA A 577 19.26 25.93 -19.88
C ALA A 577 19.24 24.54 -19.25
N SER A 578 18.78 24.44 -17.99
CA SER A 578 19.06 23.29 -17.12
C SER A 578 18.55 21.96 -17.66
N ASP A 579 17.49 21.96 -18.46
CA ASP A 579 16.98 20.76 -19.13
C ASP A 579 17.99 20.17 -20.13
N GLY A 580 18.72 21.03 -20.86
CA GLY A 580 19.82 20.59 -21.72
C GLY A 580 20.90 19.84 -20.94
N GLU A 581 21.37 20.38 -19.83
CA GLU A 581 22.32 19.68 -18.95
C GLU A 581 21.75 18.36 -18.40
N LEU A 582 20.49 18.34 -17.97
CA LEU A 582 19.80 17.15 -17.47
C LEU A 582 19.81 16.02 -18.53
N PHE A 583 19.45 16.35 -19.77
CA PHE A 583 19.46 15.38 -20.87
C PHE A 583 20.87 14.99 -21.30
N PHE A 584 21.84 15.91 -21.36
CA PHE A 584 23.22 15.54 -21.72
C PHE A 584 23.81 14.49 -20.79
N VAL A 585 23.70 14.68 -19.47
CA VAL A 585 24.19 13.70 -18.51
C VAL A 585 23.47 12.37 -18.67
N THR A 586 22.13 12.38 -18.74
CA THR A 586 21.33 11.15 -18.86
C THR A 586 21.68 10.37 -20.14
N THR A 587 21.77 11.06 -21.28
CA THR A 587 22.08 10.42 -22.57
C THR A 587 23.51 9.90 -22.66
N LEU A 588 24.47 10.55 -22.01
CA LEU A 588 25.85 10.05 -21.89
C LEU A 588 25.94 8.81 -21.00
N LEU A 589 25.20 8.77 -19.89
CA LEU A 589 25.10 7.56 -19.05
C LEU A 589 24.48 6.41 -19.85
N PHE A 590 23.40 6.65 -20.60
CA PHE A 590 22.83 5.65 -21.49
C PHE A 590 23.77 5.20 -22.60
N ALA A 591 24.52 6.12 -23.22
CA ALA A 591 25.51 5.77 -24.23
C ALA A 591 26.64 4.91 -23.65
N SER A 592 27.06 5.20 -22.42
CA SER A 592 28.00 4.37 -21.67
C SER A 592 27.46 2.97 -21.43
N ASN A 593 26.22 2.87 -20.96
CA ASN A 593 25.56 1.58 -20.68
C ASN A 593 25.36 0.75 -21.95
N ARG A 594 25.03 1.38 -23.09
CA ARG A 594 24.76 0.70 -24.36
C ARG A 594 26.01 0.33 -25.15
N TRP A 595 26.97 1.24 -25.27
CA TRP A 595 28.11 1.09 -26.19
C TRP A 595 29.45 0.90 -25.47
N GLY A 596 29.49 1.01 -24.15
CA GLY A 596 30.71 1.02 -23.36
C GLY A 596 31.54 2.31 -23.55
N ASN A 597 32.63 2.42 -22.80
CA ASN A 597 33.47 3.64 -22.78
C ASN A 597 34.77 3.51 -23.59
N ASP A 598 35.15 2.29 -23.96
CA ASP A 598 36.35 2.01 -24.76
C ASP A 598 36.07 2.26 -26.26
N THR A 599 35.56 3.46 -26.56
CA THR A 599 35.26 3.92 -27.91
C THR A 599 36.09 5.19 -28.24
N GLY A 600 35.83 5.84 -29.38
CA GLY A 600 36.41 7.15 -29.66
C GLY A 600 35.96 8.26 -28.70
N ILE A 601 34.93 8.01 -27.87
CA ILE A 601 34.43 8.87 -26.80
C ILE A 601 34.23 7.98 -25.56
N ASP A 602 34.75 8.44 -24.41
CA ASP A 602 34.47 7.84 -23.10
C ASP A 602 33.21 8.52 -22.53
N TYR A 603 32.04 7.96 -22.81
CA TYR A 603 30.76 8.61 -22.48
C TYR A 603 30.57 8.81 -20.98
N TYR A 604 31.00 7.84 -20.16
CA TYR A 604 30.94 7.98 -18.71
C TYR A 604 31.83 9.11 -18.21
N ALA A 605 33.08 9.21 -18.69
CA ALA A 605 33.95 10.31 -18.31
C ALA A 605 33.40 11.68 -18.75
N GLU A 606 32.70 11.74 -19.88
CA GLU A 606 32.02 12.96 -20.33
C GLU A 606 30.81 13.31 -19.43
N ALA A 607 29.99 12.35 -19.01
CA ALA A 607 28.91 12.57 -18.04
C ALA A 607 29.48 13.07 -16.70
N ARG A 608 30.53 12.39 -16.21
CA ARG A 608 31.24 12.76 -14.98
C ARG A 608 31.85 14.15 -15.07
N ARG A 609 32.38 14.54 -16.22
CA ARG A 609 32.92 15.89 -16.41
C ARG A 609 31.87 16.98 -16.16
N ILE A 610 30.62 16.75 -16.54
CA ILE A 610 29.51 17.69 -16.32
C ILE A 610 29.11 17.68 -14.84
N LEU A 611 28.91 16.49 -14.26
CA LEU A 611 28.51 16.32 -12.86
C LEU A 611 29.55 16.87 -11.87
N ASP A 612 30.82 16.52 -12.06
CA ASP A 612 31.91 17.01 -11.21
C ASP A 612 32.04 18.53 -11.31
N ALA A 613 31.77 19.12 -12.49
CA ALA A 613 31.73 20.57 -12.66
C ALA A 613 30.54 21.21 -11.96
N MET A 614 29.36 20.59 -12.04
CA MET A 614 28.16 21.01 -11.33
C MET A 614 28.43 21.08 -9.83
N TRP A 615 28.97 20.01 -9.24
CA TRP A 615 29.25 19.92 -7.80
C TRP A 615 30.43 20.79 -7.33
N ALA A 616 31.31 21.22 -8.23
CA ALA A 616 32.38 22.15 -7.91
C ALA A 616 31.90 23.62 -7.79
N LYS A 617 30.65 23.93 -8.14
CA LYS A 617 30.14 25.30 -8.13
C LYS A 617 29.78 25.75 -6.73
N ASP A 618 30.29 26.91 -6.36
CA ASP A 618 30.09 27.54 -5.05
C ASP A 618 29.27 28.85 -5.14
N GLY A 619 28.69 29.15 -6.31
CA GLY A 619 28.02 30.41 -6.61
C GLY A 619 28.95 31.50 -7.16
N THR A 620 30.25 31.24 -7.31
CA THR A 620 31.18 32.19 -7.95
C THR A 620 30.66 32.61 -9.32
N GLY A 621 30.73 33.92 -9.62
CA GLY A 621 30.22 34.48 -10.87
C GLY A 621 28.69 34.43 -11.02
N GLY A 622 27.96 34.12 -9.95
CA GLY A 622 26.51 33.92 -9.96
C GLY A 622 26.10 32.65 -10.73
N ILE A 623 26.97 31.63 -10.76
CA ILE A 623 26.69 30.34 -11.41
C ILE A 623 26.58 29.27 -10.34
N HIS A 624 25.46 28.56 -10.34
CA HIS A 624 25.10 27.57 -9.34
C HIS A 624 24.99 26.17 -9.96
N HIS A 625 24.59 25.20 -9.14
CA HIS A 625 24.22 23.86 -9.58
C HIS A 625 23.01 23.93 -10.54
N VAL A 626 22.81 22.94 -11.42
CA VAL A 626 21.55 22.89 -12.20
C VAL A 626 20.37 22.48 -11.31
N ILE A 627 20.62 21.68 -10.27
CA ILE A 627 19.67 21.32 -9.23
C ILE A 627 19.89 22.22 -8.02
N ASN A 628 18.84 22.92 -7.58
CA ASN A 628 18.88 23.71 -6.36
C ASN A 628 19.07 22.79 -5.13
N LEU A 629 20.18 22.98 -4.40
CA LEU A 629 20.56 22.12 -3.29
C LEU A 629 19.61 22.20 -2.08
N GLU A 630 19.00 23.36 -1.84
CA GLU A 630 18.07 23.56 -0.72
C GLU A 630 16.73 22.92 -1.03
N HIS A 631 16.18 23.22 -2.21
CA HIS A 631 14.87 22.75 -2.63
C HIS A 631 14.86 21.35 -3.24
N LYS A 632 16.04 20.80 -3.57
CA LYS A 632 16.21 19.51 -4.27
C LYS A 632 15.43 19.44 -5.58
N GLN A 633 15.33 20.56 -6.28
CA GLN A 633 14.57 20.71 -7.52
C GLN A 633 15.46 21.30 -8.60
N ILE A 634 15.30 20.85 -9.84
CA ILE A 634 15.98 21.46 -10.98
C ILE A 634 15.59 22.94 -11.07
N SER A 635 16.55 23.81 -11.33
CA SER A 635 16.31 25.25 -11.50
C SER A 635 15.98 25.58 -12.95
N PHE A 636 15.33 26.72 -13.21
CA PHE A 636 15.11 27.19 -14.58
C PHE A 636 16.45 27.40 -15.30
N VAL A 637 17.36 28.15 -14.68
CA VAL A 637 18.75 28.26 -15.13
C VAL A 637 19.69 28.35 -13.93
N PRO A 638 20.93 27.84 -14.00
CA PRO A 638 21.88 27.92 -12.90
C PRO A 638 22.43 29.35 -12.68
N GLU A 639 22.08 30.32 -13.53
CA GLU A 639 22.58 31.69 -13.46
C GLU A 639 21.73 32.65 -12.62
N GLY A 640 22.36 33.25 -11.61
CA GLY A 640 21.82 34.36 -10.83
C GLY A 640 20.45 34.04 -10.25
N GLY A 641 19.50 34.97 -10.39
CA GLY A 641 18.14 34.80 -9.87
C GLY A 641 17.33 33.69 -10.57
N GLY A 642 17.81 33.12 -11.69
CA GLY A 642 17.20 31.96 -12.33
C GLY A 642 17.29 30.67 -11.52
N TYR A 643 18.22 30.63 -10.56
CA TYR A 643 18.46 29.48 -9.69
C TYR A 643 17.40 29.33 -8.57
N GLU A 644 16.57 30.36 -8.39
CA GLU A 644 15.60 30.46 -7.29
C GLU A 644 14.16 30.09 -7.70
N TRP A 645 13.98 29.59 -8.93
CA TRP A 645 12.68 29.13 -9.46
C TRP A 645 12.90 28.07 -10.55
N THR A 646 11.82 27.48 -11.03
CA THR A 646 11.85 26.27 -11.87
C THR A 646 10.88 26.34 -13.04
N ASP A 647 11.00 25.38 -13.95
CA ASP A 647 10.04 25.04 -14.98
C ASP A 647 9.53 23.62 -14.74
N PRO A 648 8.20 23.36 -14.64
CA PRO A 648 7.70 22.01 -14.41
C PRO A 648 8.08 20.98 -15.46
N SER A 649 8.31 21.40 -16.71
CA SER A 649 8.74 20.50 -17.78
C SER A 649 10.16 19.99 -17.62
N TYR A 650 10.98 20.61 -16.77
CA TYR A 650 12.35 20.17 -16.49
C TYR A 650 12.37 19.08 -15.42
N HIS A 651 11.26 18.85 -14.71
CA HIS A 651 11.14 17.80 -13.70
C HIS A 651 10.92 16.45 -14.38
N VAL A 652 12.00 15.68 -14.49
CA VAL A 652 12.01 14.32 -15.04
C VAL A 652 12.48 13.34 -13.95
N PRO A 653 11.60 12.93 -13.01
CA PRO A 653 11.99 12.06 -11.88
C PRO A 653 12.69 10.77 -12.34
N ALA A 654 12.24 10.20 -13.45
CA ALA A 654 12.83 9.00 -14.05
C ALA A 654 14.33 9.17 -14.37
N PHE A 655 14.78 10.35 -14.80
CA PHE A 655 16.19 10.59 -15.08
C PHE A 655 17.02 10.73 -13.81
N LEU A 656 16.44 11.30 -12.75
CA LEU A 656 17.10 11.43 -11.46
C LEU A 656 17.28 10.05 -10.79
N GLU A 657 16.35 9.11 -10.99
CA GLU A 657 16.54 7.71 -10.59
C GLU A 657 17.68 7.04 -11.38
N VAL A 658 17.76 7.31 -12.70
CA VAL A 658 18.89 6.84 -13.54
C VAL A 658 20.23 7.42 -13.05
N TRP A 659 20.26 8.69 -12.64
CA TRP A 659 21.47 9.29 -12.07
C TRP A 659 21.85 8.65 -10.75
N ALA A 660 20.86 8.39 -9.88
CA ALA A 660 21.07 7.68 -8.62
C ALA A 660 21.70 6.30 -8.81
N ASP A 661 21.39 5.61 -9.92
CA ASP A 661 21.88 4.26 -10.18
C ASP A 661 23.22 4.23 -10.94
N PHE A 662 23.47 5.21 -11.82
CA PHE A 662 24.59 5.11 -12.77
C PHE A 662 25.62 6.26 -12.70
N ALA A 663 25.32 7.39 -12.06
CA ALA A 663 26.29 8.49 -11.95
C ALA A 663 27.54 8.06 -11.19
N ASN A 664 27.38 7.30 -10.09
CA ASN A 664 28.46 6.83 -9.21
C ASN A 664 29.42 7.97 -8.78
N ASP A 665 28.85 9.14 -8.48
CA ASP A 665 29.57 10.36 -8.12
C ASP A 665 29.53 10.67 -6.61
N GLY A 666 28.91 9.80 -5.81
CA GLY A 666 28.79 9.93 -4.37
C GLY A 666 27.55 10.71 -3.90
N HIS A 667 26.65 11.07 -4.81
CA HIS A 667 25.42 11.84 -4.52
C HIS A 667 24.15 11.05 -4.84
N GLU A 668 24.21 9.72 -4.83
CA GLU A 668 23.13 8.84 -5.28
C GLU A 668 21.84 9.07 -4.49
N GLN A 669 21.93 9.21 -3.16
CA GLN A 669 20.78 9.51 -2.32
C GLN A 669 20.18 10.89 -2.59
N PHE A 670 21.01 11.89 -2.89
CA PHE A 670 20.52 13.23 -3.25
C PHE A 670 19.67 13.18 -4.52
N TYR A 671 20.07 12.39 -5.52
CA TYR A 671 19.28 12.23 -6.74
C TYR A 671 17.95 11.52 -6.50
N ARG A 672 17.92 10.50 -5.63
CA ARG A 672 16.64 9.87 -5.22
C ARG A 672 15.73 10.86 -4.50
N ASP A 673 16.28 11.64 -3.58
CA ASP A 673 15.52 12.69 -2.91
C ASP A 673 14.98 13.72 -3.90
N CYS A 674 15.76 14.08 -4.93
CA CYS A 674 15.31 14.97 -6.01
C CYS A 674 14.19 14.35 -6.85
N ALA A 675 14.26 13.04 -7.15
CA ALA A 675 13.21 12.34 -7.88
C ALA A 675 11.88 12.37 -7.11
N ASP A 676 11.92 12.06 -5.81
CA ASP A 676 10.74 12.11 -4.93
C ASP A 676 10.20 13.53 -4.78
N THR A 677 11.10 14.51 -4.66
CA THR A 677 10.74 15.92 -4.59
C THR A 677 10.09 16.40 -5.89
N ALA A 678 10.59 15.96 -7.04
CA ALA A 678 10.04 16.29 -8.36
C ALA A 678 8.62 15.72 -8.54
N ARG A 679 8.38 14.46 -8.15
CA ARG A 679 7.03 13.86 -8.12
C ARG A 679 6.09 14.72 -7.29
N MET A 680 6.48 15.04 -6.05
CA MET A 680 5.66 15.87 -5.17
C MET A 680 5.47 17.30 -5.64
N PHE A 681 6.44 17.85 -6.34
CA PHE A 681 6.33 19.16 -6.97
C PHE A 681 5.27 19.16 -8.09
N LEU A 682 5.23 18.12 -8.92
CA LEU A 682 4.23 18.00 -9.99
C LEU A 682 2.80 17.92 -9.44
N HIS A 683 2.59 17.36 -8.24
CA HIS A 683 1.29 17.42 -7.55
C HIS A 683 0.81 18.86 -7.32
N ARG A 684 1.73 19.76 -7.00
CA ARG A 684 1.43 21.17 -6.71
C ARG A 684 1.38 22.02 -7.97
N ALA A 685 2.20 21.71 -8.97
CA ALA A 685 2.34 22.49 -10.20
C ALA A 685 1.20 22.22 -11.21
N CYS A 686 0.62 21.03 -11.20
CA CYS A 686 -0.49 20.67 -12.09
C CYS A 686 -1.85 21.06 -11.49
N HIS A 687 -2.66 21.75 -12.27
CA HIS A 687 -3.97 22.26 -11.86
C HIS A 687 -4.93 21.12 -11.49
N ALA A 688 -5.61 21.27 -10.36
CA ALA A 688 -6.40 20.21 -9.73
C ALA A 688 -7.59 19.71 -10.55
N GLU A 689 -8.09 20.47 -11.53
CA GLU A 689 -9.20 20.03 -12.38
C GLU A 689 -8.77 19.58 -13.78
N THR A 690 -7.79 20.27 -14.37
CA THR A 690 -7.45 20.13 -15.79
C THR A 690 -6.16 19.35 -16.02
N GLY A 691 -5.32 19.18 -15.00
CA GLY A 691 -3.96 18.65 -15.15
C GLY A 691 -2.96 19.60 -15.83
N LEU A 692 -3.40 20.76 -16.32
CA LEU A 692 -2.50 21.74 -16.96
C LEU A 692 -1.57 22.40 -15.94
N ASN A 693 -0.37 22.79 -16.34
CA ASN A 693 0.60 23.52 -15.52
C ASN A 693 0.97 24.88 -16.15
N PHE A 694 1.72 25.70 -15.41
CA PHE A 694 2.40 26.87 -15.99
C PHE A 694 3.75 26.46 -16.58
N ASP A 695 4.24 27.15 -17.61
CA ASP A 695 5.62 26.98 -18.09
C ASP A 695 6.61 27.25 -16.95
N TYR A 696 6.42 28.33 -16.19
CA TYR A 696 7.35 28.71 -15.12
C TYR A 696 6.65 28.86 -13.78
N THR A 697 7.29 28.32 -12.74
CA THR A 697 6.79 28.36 -11.36
C THR A 697 7.93 28.59 -10.37
N ASN A 698 7.60 29.04 -9.16
CA ASN A 698 8.51 28.86 -8.03
C ASN A 698 8.54 27.37 -7.60
N PHE A 699 9.45 27.00 -6.71
CA PHE A 699 9.59 25.62 -6.19
C PHE A 699 8.38 25.10 -5.39
N ASP A 700 7.45 25.97 -5.01
CA ASP A 700 6.18 25.62 -4.38
C ASP A 700 5.07 25.26 -5.40
N GLY A 701 5.29 25.49 -6.69
CA GLY A 701 4.33 25.26 -7.78
C GLY A 701 3.52 26.50 -8.18
N ILE A 702 3.69 27.64 -7.48
CA ILE A 702 3.00 28.88 -7.82
C ILE A 702 3.60 29.51 -9.08
N ALA A 703 2.75 30.00 -9.97
CA ALA A 703 3.12 30.70 -11.20
C ALA A 703 4.23 31.75 -11.01
N HIS A 704 5.24 31.71 -11.88
CA HIS A 704 6.32 32.69 -11.92
C HIS A 704 6.24 33.51 -13.23
N PRO A 705 5.55 34.67 -13.24
CA PRO A 705 5.50 35.52 -14.42
C PRO A 705 6.86 36.16 -14.70
N THR A 706 7.24 36.25 -15.97
CA THR A 706 8.52 36.84 -16.38
C THR A 706 8.30 38.16 -17.10
N ARG A 707 9.39 38.91 -17.31
CA ARG A 707 9.31 40.16 -18.10
C ARG A 707 8.99 39.94 -19.58
N TRP A 708 9.17 38.73 -20.10
CA TRP A 708 8.98 38.41 -21.52
C TRP A 708 7.69 37.65 -21.80
N MET A 709 7.11 36.96 -20.82
CA MET A 709 5.78 36.39 -20.94
C MET A 709 5.03 36.28 -19.61
N PRO A 710 3.71 36.52 -19.60
CA PRO A 710 2.86 36.19 -18.46
C PRO A 710 2.81 34.67 -18.25
N ALA A 711 2.44 34.25 -17.04
CA ALA A 711 2.31 32.84 -16.72
C ALA A 711 1.15 32.20 -17.48
N GLY A 712 1.37 31.00 -18.02
CA GLY A 712 0.32 30.14 -18.56
C GLY A 712 0.89 28.81 -19.07
N PHE A 713 0.01 27.92 -19.52
CA PHE A 713 0.38 26.68 -20.21
C PHE A 713 0.79 27.02 -21.64
N ARG A 714 2.07 26.86 -21.98
CA ARG A 714 2.63 27.16 -23.32
C ARG A 714 3.58 26.01 -23.73
N TYR A 715 4.56 26.30 -24.59
CA TYR A 715 5.37 25.31 -25.28
C TYR A 715 6.16 24.39 -24.32
N ASP A 716 6.74 24.93 -23.25
CA ASP A 716 7.52 24.12 -22.31
C ASP A 716 6.62 23.12 -21.59
N SER A 717 5.43 23.57 -21.18
CA SER A 717 4.42 22.75 -20.47
C SER A 717 3.97 21.51 -21.24
N TRP A 718 4.11 21.48 -22.57
CA TRP A 718 3.70 20.33 -23.39
C TRP A 718 4.43 19.05 -23.01
N ARG A 719 5.65 19.14 -22.44
CA ARG A 719 6.45 17.96 -22.06
C ARG A 719 6.00 17.31 -20.75
N VAL A 720 5.31 18.05 -19.86
CA VAL A 720 4.90 17.53 -18.54
C VAL A 720 4.06 16.24 -18.62
N PRO A 721 3.03 16.14 -19.49
CA PRO A 721 2.29 14.89 -19.70
C PRO A 721 3.19 13.69 -20.03
N MET A 722 4.14 13.87 -20.93
CA MET A 722 5.08 12.83 -21.36
C MET A 722 6.05 12.43 -20.24
N ASN A 723 6.57 13.40 -19.48
CA ASN A 723 7.48 13.14 -18.35
C ASN A 723 6.80 12.32 -17.24
N ILE A 724 5.54 12.64 -16.94
CA ILE A 724 4.73 11.91 -15.94
C ILE A 724 4.47 10.47 -16.41
N ALA A 725 4.06 10.29 -17.67
CA ALA A 725 3.86 8.96 -18.24
C ALA A 725 5.14 8.12 -18.26
N MET A 726 6.29 8.74 -18.58
CA MET A 726 7.58 8.06 -18.53
C MET A 726 7.94 7.58 -17.12
N ASP A 727 7.79 8.41 -16.08
CA ASP A 727 8.07 8.01 -14.69
C ASP A 727 7.11 6.91 -14.20
N TYR A 728 5.82 7.00 -14.57
CA TYR A 728 4.84 5.95 -14.29
C TYR A 728 5.27 4.60 -14.89
N VAL A 729 5.57 4.59 -16.19
CA VAL A 729 5.96 3.36 -16.89
C VAL A 729 7.28 2.82 -16.38
N TRP A 730 8.29 3.67 -16.19
CA TRP A 730 9.63 3.22 -15.82
C TRP A 730 9.68 2.75 -14.37
N PHE A 731 9.18 3.55 -13.43
CA PHE A 731 9.37 3.31 -12.00
C PHE A 731 8.07 3.02 -11.26
N GLY A 732 6.97 3.71 -11.61
CA GLY A 732 5.67 3.49 -10.98
C GLY A 732 5.67 3.73 -9.47
N LYS A 733 6.41 4.75 -9.01
CA LYS A 733 6.53 5.10 -7.57
C LYS A 733 5.43 6.05 -7.08
N ASP A 734 4.69 6.69 -7.98
CA ASP A 734 3.63 7.67 -7.66
C ASP A 734 2.32 7.36 -8.40
N LYS A 735 2.04 6.06 -8.60
CA LYS A 735 0.97 5.57 -9.49
C LYS A 735 -0.38 6.22 -9.24
N ALA A 736 -0.84 6.22 -7.99
CA ALA A 736 -2.18 6.69 -7.65
C ALA A 736 -2.40 8.15 -8.08
N TRP A 737 -1.40 9.02 -7.90
CA TRP A 737 -1.52 10.41 -8.34
C TRP A 737 -1.33 10.54 -9.86
N GLN A 738 -0.43 9.76 -10.46
CA GLN A 738 -0.19 9.78 -11.90
C GLN A 738 -1.43 9.30 -12.69
N GLU A 739 -2.17 8.32 -12.18
CA GLU A 739 -3.47 7.84 -12.68
C GLU A 739 -4.54 8.94 -12.56
N ASP A 740 -4.64 9.61 -11.40
CA ASP A 740 -5.53 10.76 -11.23
C ASP A 740 -5.17 11.92 -12.19
N TYR A 741 -3.89 12.23 -12.34
CA TYR A 741 -3.40 13.24 -13.30
C TYR A 741 -3.83 12.90 -14.73
N ALA A 742 -3.61 11.65 -15.14
CA ALA A 742 -3.96 11.17 -16.47
C ALA A 742 -5.47 11.31 -16.74
N ALA A 743 -6.31 10.96 -15.76
CA ALA A 743 -7.75 11.14 -15.84
C ALA A 743 -8.16 12.61 -16.02
N ARG A 744 -7.51 13.54 -15.29
CA ARG A 744 -7.77 14.98 -15.38
C ARG A 744 -7.38 15.57 -16.73
N ILE A 745 -6.15 15.32 -17.19
CA ILE A 745 -5.66 15.91 -18.45
C ILE A 745 -6.39 15.36 -19.66
N HIS A 746 -6.61 14.05 -19.76
CA HIS A 746 -7.41 13.47 -20.84
C HIS A 746 -8.88 13.90 -20.74
N GLY A 747 -9.45 13.95 -19.55
CA GLY A 747 -10.82 14.43 -19.33
C GLY A 747 -11.01 15.86 -19.82
N PHE A 748 -10.07 16.75 -19.52
CA PHE A 748 -10.06 18.13 -20.00
C PHE A 748 -9.93 18.19 -21.54
N LEU A 749 -8.94 17.51 -22.12
CA LEU A 749 -8.71 17.54 -23.56
C LEU A 749 -9.87 16.91 -24.37
N ARG A 750 -10.51 15.87 -23.86
CA ARG A 750 -11.73 15.30 -24.45
C ARG A 750 -12.89 16.31 -24.43
N LYS A 751 -13.02 17.10 -23.37
CA LYS A 751 -14.04 18.14 -23.25
C LYS A 751 -13.81 19.29 -24.24
N GLU A 752 -12.56 19.68 -24.47
CA GLU A 752 -12.18 20.66 -25.49
C GLU A 752 -12.38 20.12 -26.92
N GLY A 753 -12.32 18.80 -27.08
CA GLY A 753 -12.49 18.09 -28.34
C GLY A 753 -11.16 17.54 -28.83
N ILE A 754 -11.08 16.22 -29.02
CA ILE A 754 -9.82 15.53 -29.38
C ILE A 754 -9.20 16.01 -30.70
N ASN A 755 -10.00 16.61 -31.58
CA ASN A 755 -9.55 17.18 -32.85
C ASN A 755 -9.44 18.72 -32.84
N ASP A 756 -9.74 19.35 -31.70
CA ASP A 756 -10.02 20.78 -31.62
C ASP A 756 -9.27 21.51 -30.49
N PHE A 757 -8.78 20.79 -29.46
CA PHE A 757 -8.06 21.42 -28.35
C PHE A 757 -6.85 22.21 -28.84
N VAL A 758 -6.56 23.34 -28.21
CA VAL A 758 -5.48 24.24 -28.64
C VAL A 758 -4.20 23.98 -27.85
N ASP A 759 -3.14 24.69 -28.21
CA ASP A 759 -1.79 24.45 -27.72
C ASP A 759 -1.33 25.44 -26.64
N GLN A 760 -2.21 26.36 -26.24
CA GLN A 760 -1.96 27.31 -25.15
C GLN A 760 -3.23 27.59 -24.35
N TYR A 761 -3.11 27.55 -23.03
CA TYR A 761 -4.21 27.73 -22.08
C TYR A 761 -3.79 28.56 -20.86
N ASN A 762 -4.75 29.14 -20.14
CA ASN A 762 -4.56 29.36 -18.71
C ASN A 762 -4.70 28.01 -18.00
N PRO A 763 -4.02 27.73 -16.86
CA PRO A 763 -4.10 26.40 -16.26
C PRO A 763 -5.49 25.96 -15.80
N ASP A 764 -6.43 26.90 -15.58
CA ASP A 764 -7.84 26.60 -15.34
C ASP A 764 -8.62 26.12 -16.60
N GLY A 765 -7.93 26.02 -17.74
CA GLY A 765 -8.50 25.60 -19.02
C GLY A 765 -9.08 26.74 -19.86
N THR A 766 -9.08 27.98 -19.37
CA THR A 766 -9.62 29.12 -20.14
C THR A 766 -8.66 29.57 -21.24
N THR A 767 -9.23 30.18 -22.29
CA THR A 767 -8.45 30.77 -23.39
C THR A 767 -7.54 31.90 -22.87
N PRO A 768 -6.24 31.88 -23.18
CA PRO A 768 -5.33 32.91 -22.69
C PRO A 768 -5.48 34.22 -23.48
N GLU A 769 -5.38 35.36 -22.80
CA GLU A 769 -5.34 36.68 -23.46
C GLU A 769 -4.03 36.88 -24.24
N PHE A 770 -2.93 36.33 -23.71
CA PHE A 770 -1.60 36.37 -24.34
C PHE A 770 -1.29 35.04 -25.04
N ILE A 771 -1.09 35.11 -26.36
CA ILE A 771 -0.63 33.99 -27.18
C ILE A 771 0.88 34.15 -27.41
N LEU A 772 1.67 33.20 -26.96
CA LEU A 772 3.11 33.15 -27.19
C LEU A 772 3.38 32.79 -28.66
N GLN A 773 4.22 33.58 -29.33
CA GLN A 773 4.55 33.35 -30.74
C GLN A 773 5.46 32.13 -30.92
N ALA A 774 5.24 31.37 -31.98
CA ALA A 774 6.15 30.36 -32.50
C ALA A 774 6.84 30.92 -33.76
N GLY A 775 8.06 31.42 -33.61
CA GLY A 775 8.77 32.09 -34.70
C GLY A 775 8.01 33.32 -35.18
N GLY A 776 7.69 33.39 -36.48
CA GLY A 776 6.90 34.47 -37.06
C GLY A 776 5.38 34.33 -36.90
N PHE A 777 4.88 33.30 -36.22
CA PHE A 777 3.46 32.99 -36.12
C PHE A 777 2.93 33.19 -34.70
N GLN A 778 1.82 33.92 -34.53
CA GLN A 778 1.19 34.16 -33.22
C GLN A 778 -0.29 33.80 -33.28
N LYS A 779 -0.61 32.52 -33.04
CA LYS A 779 -1.96 31.95 -33.18
C LYS A 779 -2.07 30.68 -32.34
N LEU A 780 -3.25 30.43 -31.75
CA LEU A 780 -3.59 29.15 -31.12
C LEU A 780 -3.72 28.05 -32.19
N ARG A 781 -3.17 26.87 -31.92
CA ARG A 781 -3.15 25.74 -32.86
C ARG A 781 -3.51 24.45 -32.18
N HIS A 782 -3.99 23.48 -32.95
CA HIS A 782 -4.06 22.08 -32.52
C HIS A 782 -2.71 21.42 -32.87
N SER A 783 -1.70 21.71 -32.05
CA SER A 783 -0.30 21.44 -32.40
C SER A 783 0.09 19.97 -32.23
N LEU A 784 0.81 19.43 -33.21
CA LEU A 784 1.27 18.04 -33.23
C LEU A 784 2.09 17.68 -31.98
N GLY A 785 2.94 18.58 -31.49
CA GLY A 785 3.73 18.35 -30.28
C GLY A 785 2.85 18.09 -29.05
N PHE A 786 1.81 18.89 -28.84
CA PHE A 786 0.91 18.70 -27.72
C PHE A 786 -0.01 17.48 -27.89
N ILE A 787 -0.48 17.20 -29.12
CA ILE A 787 -1.19 15.95 -29.43
C ILE A 787 -0.33 14.73 -29.06
N SER A 788 0.96 14.80 -29.37
CA SER A 788 1.89 13.69 -29.15
C SER A 788 2.11 13.41 -27.66
N THR A 789 2.39 14.44 -26.87
CA THR A 789 2.62 14.25 -25.43
C THR A 789 1.33 13.92 -24.67
N ALA A 790 0.17 14.44 -25.12
CA ALA A 790 -1.14 14.02 -24.61
C ALA A 790 -1.43 12.54 -24.90
N ALA A 791 -1.10 12.03 -26.09
CA ALA A 791 -1.25 10.61 -26.41
C ALA A 791 -0.31 9.71 -25.60
N THR A 792 0.87 10.21 -25.20
CA THR A 792 1.79 9.44 -24.35
C THR A 792 1.19 9.14 -22.97
N VAL A 793 0.29 9.99 -22.46
CA VAL A 793 -0.44 9.76 -21.20
C VAL A 793 -1.31 8.50 -21.24
N SER A 794 -1.71 8.02 -22.43
CA SER A 794 -2.46 6.75 -22.56
C SER A 794 -1.68 5.52 -22.06
N LEU A 795 -0.37 5.65 -21.78
CA LEU A 795 0.43 4.62 -21.12
C LEU A 795 0.14 4.45 -19.62
N ILE A 796 -0.60 5.38 -19.01
CA ILE A 796 -1.02 5.30 -17.63
C ILE A 796 -2.36 4.55 -17.58
N ASP A 797 -2.44 3.52 -16.74
CA ASP A 797 -3.52 2.54 -16.76
C ASP A 797 -4.93 3.17 -16.68
N GLU A 798 -5.87 2.58 -17.44
CA GLU A 798 -7.33 2.82 -17.37
C GLU A 798 -7.87 4.21 -17.75
N VAL A 799 -7.04 5.14 -18.27
CA VAL A 799 -7.51 6.50 -18.64
C VAL A 799 -7.92 6.69 -20.11
N ASP A 800 -7.54 5.74 -20.97
CA ASP A 800 -7.86 5.73 -22.40
C ASP A 800 -8.22 4.32 -22.91
N PRO A 801 -9.36 3.75 -22.45
CA PRO A 801 -9.73 2.37 -22.77
C PRO A 801 -10.07 2.15 -24.25
N ASP A 802 -10.40 3.22 -24.97
CA ASP A 802 -10.71 3.19 -26.40
C ASP A 802 -9.52 3.62 -27.28
N TYR A 803 -8.36 3.88 -26.66
CA TYR A 803 -7.13 4.34 -27.31
C TYR A 803 -7.34 5.58 -28.20
N ASP A 804 -8.23 6.50 -27.82
CA ASP A 804 -8.66 7.61 -28.68
C ASP A 804 -7.53 8.59 -28.98
N PHE A 805 -6.71 8.95 -27.98
CA PHE A 805 -5.53 9.78 -28.19
C PHE A 805 -4.42 9.05 -28.96
N VAL A 806 -4.27 7.74 -28.75
CA VAL A 806 -3.31 6.90 -29.49
C VAL A 806 -3.70 6.84 -30.97
N HIS A 807 -4.98 6.61 -31.27
CA HIS A 807 -5.51 6.63 -32.62
C HIS A 807 -5.42 8.02 -33.25
N LYS A 808 -5.64 9.09 -32.48
CA LYS A 808 -5.43 10.47 -32.93
C LYS A 808 -3.98 10.67 -33.39
N LEU A 809 -3.00 10.43 -32.52
CA LEU A 809 -1.58 10.58 -32.87
C LEU A 809 -1.17 9.71 -34.06
N TRP A 810 -1.66 8.47 -34.13
CA TRP A 810 -1.33 7.56 -35.24
C TRP A 810 -1.73 8.13 -36.61
N ASN A 811 -2.86 8.83 -36.67
CA ASN A 811 -3.37 9.43 -37.91
C ASN A 811 -2.70 10.77 -38.24
N GLU A 812 -2.01 11.39 -37.29
CA GLU A 812 -1.27 12.62 -37.53
C GLU A 812 0.02 12.40 -38.34
N LYS A 813 0.50 13.49 -38.93
CA LYS A 813 1.72 13.53 -39.74
C LYS A 813 2.51 14.81 -39.45
N LEU A 814 3.83 14.68 -39.47
CA LEU A 814 4.73 15.83 -39.43
C LEU A 814 4.76 16.52 -40.80
N GLU A 815 3.82 17.43 -41.03
CA GLU A 815 3.64 18.17 -42.28
C GLU A 815 3.29 19.64 -41.98
N PRO A 816 3.51 20.58 -42.94
CA PRO A 816 3.10 21.97 -42.76
C PRO A 816 1.60 22.12 -42.54
N TYR A 817 1.22 23.03 -41.64
CA TYR A 817 -0.17 23.42 -41.39
C TYR A 817 -0.72 24.24 -42.58
N GLU A 818 -2.04 24.40 -42.65
CA GLU A 818 -2.72 25.13 -43.75
C GLU A 818 -2.22 26.57 -43.94
N ASP A 819 -1.74 27.21 -42.88
CA ASP A 819 -1.18 28.56 -42.90
C ASP A 819 0.35 28.58 -43.02
N GLU A 820 0.93 27.51 -43.57
CA GLU A 820 2.36 27.33 -43.87
C GLU A 820 3.28 27.28 -42.64
N TYR A 821 2.73 27.36 -41.43
CA TYR A 821 3.51 27.04 -40.22
C TYR A 821 4.02 25.61 -40.32
N PHE A 822 5.26 25.37 -39.92
CA PHE A 822 5.85 24.04 -39.90
C PHE A 822 7.02 24.01 -38.93
N ASP A 823 6.98 23.11 -37.95
CA ASP A 823 8.00 23.00 -36.90
C ASP A 823 8.54 21.56 -36.79
N PRO A 824 9.44 21.14 -37.69
CA PRO A 824 10.08 19.84 -37.58
C PRO A 824 11.02 19.75 -36.37
N TYR A 825 11.30 20.85 -35.66
CA TYR A 825 12.13 20.84 -34.48
C TYR A 825 11.30 20.45 -33.25
N PHE A 826 10.38 21.29 -32.78
CA PHE A 826 9.71 21.03 -31.51
C PHE A 826 8.54 20.06 -31.65
N ASP A 827 7.60 20.32 -32.57
CA ASP A 827 6.52 19.36 -32.87
C ASP A 827 7.10 18.02 -33.31
N GLY A 828 8.13 18.06 -34.15
CA GLY A 828 8.82 16.88 -34.66
C GLY A 828 9.45 16.01 -33.57
N LEU A 829 10.27 16.59 -32.67
CA LEU A 829 10.92 15.84 -31.60
C LEU A 829 9.90 15.27 -30.60
N MET A 830 8.86 16.04 -30.24
CA MET A 830 7.78 15.55 -29.38
C MET A 830 7.01 14.39 -30.02
N TYR A 831 6.75 14.48 -31.32
CA TYR A 831 6.14 13.42 -32.11
C TYR A 831 6.98 12.14 -32.11
N LEU A 832 8.28 12.24 -32.38
CA LEU A 832 9.16 11.08 -32.38
C LEU A 832 9.28 10.45 -30.98
N PHE A 833 9.48 11.24 -29.92
CA PHE A 833 9.54 10.71 -28.56
C PHE A 833 8.25 10.00 -28.16
N SER A 834 7.09 10.56 -28.49
CA SER A 834 5.80 9.96 -28.17
C SER A 834 5.58 8.64 -28.91
N LEU A 835 5.97 8.56 -30.20
CA LEU A 835 5.98 7.28 -30.93
C LEU A 835 6.94 6.26 -30.32
N MET A 836 8.11 6.68 -29.85
CA MET A 836 9.04 5.79 -29.16
C MET A 836 8.46 5.28 -27.83
N HIS A 837 7.83 6.14 -27.03
CA HIS A 837 7.14 5.74 -25.80
C HIS A 837 6.02 4.74 -26.08
N LEU A 838 5.11 5.07 -26.99
CA LEU A 838 3.92 4.26 -27.30
C LEU A 838 4.23 2.94 -28.01
N SER A 839 5.41 2.81 -28.61
CA SER A 839 5.89 1.56 -29.24
C SER A 839 6.80 0.72 -28.34
N GLY A 840 7.09 1.17 -27.12
CA GLY A 840 8.04 0.51 -26.22
C GLY A 840 9.52 0.68 -26.62
N ASN A 841 9.84 1.62 -27.52
CA ASN A 841 11.19 1.92 -28.00
C ASN A 841 11.87 3.10 -27.25
N TYR A 842 11.25 3.62 -26.19
CA TYR A 842 11.87 4.56 -25.26
C TYR A 842 12.05 3.89 -23.90
N GLN A 843 13.27 3.45 -23.62
CA GLN A 843 13.57 2.58 -22.47
C GLN A 843 14.64 3.20 -21.58
N ALA A 844 14.66 2.81 -20.30
CA ALA A 844 15.83 3.03 -19.47
C ALA A 844 16.93 2.06 -19.95
N ILE A 845 18.10 2.59 -20.29
CA ILE A 845 19.20 1.78 -20.80
C ILE A 845 20.10 1.40 -19.63
N VAL A 846 20.00 0.15 -19.18
CA VAL A 846 20.80 -0.42 -18.09
C VAL A 846 22.07 -1.09 -18.65
N PRO A 847 23.18 -1.20 -17.88
CA PRO A 847 24.37 -1.92 -18.29
C PRO A 847 24.07 -3.40 -18.59
N GLU A 848 24.67 -3.96 -19.65
CA GLU A 848 24.63 -5.39 -19.97
C GLU A 848 25.44 -6.28 -19.01
#